data_AF-A0A8K0PGS3-F1
#
_entry.id   AF-A0A8K0PGS3-F1
#
_cell.length_a   1.000
_cell.length_b   1.000
_cell.length_c   1.000
_cell.angle_alpha   90.00
_cell.angle_beta   90.00
_cell.angle_gamma   90.00
#
_symmetry.space_group_name_H-M   'P 1'
#
loop_
_entity.id
_entity.type
_entity.pdbx_description
1 polymer ?
#
loop_
_entity_poly.entity_id
_entity_poly.type
_entity_poly.pdbx_seq_one_letter_code
_entity_poly.pdbx_strand_id
1 'polypeptide(L)'
;MQKTLALITGLCAASSAATRADLCTTSHVETSVPADGDISGITIDTSSISAAPVYNTSVTGQDFYPDAIFDYCNISFAYSHNGRDDQVLLQYWLPSPANFQNRYLATGGGGFAISSKTQSLPGGIIYGAAAGTTDGGFGGFNVNLDQVFLLANGTINYEALYMFGYRGIGEATEIGLALTKNFYNTSDKVYAYYQGCSEGGREGWSQVQKYGSLYDGVIAGAPAFRYGQQQVNHLTSNVIEKTIGYYPPPCEFEAILNATIAFCDPLDGLTDGVVSRTDLCLLHFDINSTIGIPYTCSATSGGGNPFGPGGGVALPAQNGTVTTQAAAVVSAIIAGLHDTSGKLAYISYQPSSGFSDAQTSYNINTSTWGLSISSFGGEWAANGTLSSLDGVTYDNLRDWMQLGWQRYEDVLQTTWPDVSEFRDNGGKVLTFHGESDDSIPAGSSVHYHESVRGIMYPELDFNASTDALGEWYRLFLVPGAAHCSPNSDQPNGPFPQTNLAVLIDWVEKWVVPVTLNATALQRENKGDNARICAWPLRPLWSEGEIGCVYDQESVDTWMYEFDACKLPLYWVGEGKWEGGGIWGGVMGWVEVVGGVQTYCIVHHGSAKLLLRNDSRQPGCKCGHLLAIPQAILVIILVLTIKHWCCAEKIPGVSCDVFDQLRPTSPASQHLYHESNIISGDVARLG
;
A
#
# COMPACT_ATOMS: atom_id res chain seq x y z
N MET A 1 84.96 6.55 -11.54
CA MET A 1 83.67 5.96 -11.14
C MET A 1 82.57 6.66 -11.92
N GLN A 2 82.05 6.00 -12.95
CA GLN A 2 80.94 6.49 -13.79
C GLN A 2 79.65 6.54 -12.97
N LYS A 3 78.92 7.65 -13.06
CA LYS A 3 77.56 7.80 -12.58
C LYS A 3 76.61 7.20 -13.62
N THR A 4 75.91 6.13 -13.25
CA THR A 4 74.81 5.58 -14.05
C THR A 4 73.51 6.15 -13.50
N LEU A 5 72.92 7.12 -14.21
CA LEU A 5 71.56 7.61 -13.97
C LEU A 5 70.63 6.70 -14.78
N ALA A 6 69.86 5.84 -14.12
CA ALA A 6 68.84 5.03 -14.77
C ALA A 6 67.58 5.90 -14.94
N LEU A 7 67.24 6.24 -16.19
CA LEU A 7 65.94 6.80 -16.55
C LEU A 7 64.89 5.69 -16.44
N ILE A 8 63.96 5.83 -15.49
CA ILE A 8 62.71 5.06 -15.48
C ILE A 8 61.76 5.77 -16.42
N THR A 9 61.61 5.27 -17.65
CA THR A 9 60.52 5.65 -18.55
C THR A 9 59.25 4.95 -18.08
N GLY A 10 58.43 5.65 -17.29
CA GLY A 10 57.06 5.24 -17.03
C GLY A 10 56.26 5.35 -18.33
N LEU A 11 55.85 4.22 -18.91
CA LEU A 11 54.76 4.21 -19.87
C LEU A 11 53.47 4.56 -19.10
N CYS A 12 53.03 5.82 -19.18
CA CYS A 12 51.61 6.10 -19.00
C CYS A 12 50.88 5.47 -20.19
N ALA A 13 50.38 4.25 -20.02
CA ALA A 13 49.31 3.77 -20.86
C ALA A 13 48.13 4.72 -20.64
N ALA A 14 47.80 5.53 -21.65
CA ALA A 14 46.54 6.26 -21.65
C ALA A 14 45.44 5.19 -21.69
N SER A 15 44.86 4.86 -20.53
CA SER A 15 43.64 4.08 -20.47
C SER A 15 42.55 4.91 -21.13
N SER A 16 42.24 4.61 -22.38
CA SER A 16 41.04 5.15 -23.02
C SER A 16 39.85 4.70 -22.18
N ALA A 17 39.05 5.66 -21.71
CA ALA A 17 37.79 5.33 -21.04
C ALA A 17 36.96 4.44 -21.99
N ALA A 18 36.46 3.32 -21.48
CA ALA A 18 35.69 2.38 -22.29
C ALA A 18 34.50 3.11 -22.92
N THR A 19 34.35 2.97 -24.24
CA THR A 19 33.23 3.58 -24.96
C THR A 19 32.02 2.66 -24.89
N ARG A 20 30.83 3.21 -25.19
CA ARG A 20 29.61 2.40 -25.29
C ARG A 20 29.74 1.28 -26.33
N ALA A 21 30.47 1.51 -27.43
CA ALA A 21 30.71 0.50 -28.45
C ALA A 21 31.60 -0.64 -27.95
N ASP A 22 32.49 -0.37 -26.99
CA ASP A 22 33.35 -1.38 -26.37
C ASP A 22 32.56 -2.26 -25.38
N LEU A 23 31.70 -1.64 -24.56
CA LEU A 23 30.95 -2.36 -23.54
C LEU A 23 29.67 -3.03 -24.07
N CYS A 24 29.02 -2.46 -25.10
CA CYS A 24 27.77 -3.00 -25.62
C CYS A 24 28.00 -4.11 -26.65
N THR A 25 28.64 -5.19 -26.21
CA THR A 25 28.90 -6.39 -27.01
C THR A 25 28.50 -7.64 -26.23
N THR A 26 28.04 -8.69 -26.92
CA THR A 26 27.67 -9.96 -26.28
C THR A 26 28.81 -10.50 -25.41
N SER A 27 30.05 -10.45 -25.90
CA SER A 27 31.22 -10.95 -25.16
C SER A 27 31.48 -10.19 -23.86
N HIS A 28 31.29 -8.86 -23.84
CA HIS A 28 31.44 -8.10 -22.60
C HIS A 28 30.33 -8.44 -21.61
N VAL A 29 29.09 -8.57 -22.09
CA VAL A 29 27.93 -8.93 -21.26
C VAL A 29 28.05 -10.33 -20.69
N GLU A 30 28.52 -11.31 -21.47
CA GLU A 30 28.82 -12.68 -21.00
C GLU A 30 29.76 -12.68 -19.79
N THR A 31 30.74 -11.76 -19.76
CA THR A 31 31.64 -11.61 -18.61
C THR A 31 31.12 -10.71 -17.50
N SER A 32 29.98 -10.04 -17.73
CA SER A 32 29.38 -9.08 -16.78
C SER A 32 28.20 -9.65 -16.01
N VAL A 33 27.49 -10.65 -16.55
CA VAL A 33 26.41 -11.33 -15.81
C VAL A 33 26.97 -12.05 -14.57
N PRO A 34 26.15 -12.25 -13.51
CA PRO A 34 26.55 -13.04 -12.34
C PRO A 34 26.99 -14.45 -12.76
N ALA A 35 28.01 -14.98 -12.09
CA ALA A 35 28.42 -16.36 -12.30
C ALA A 35 27.44 -17.33 -11.63
N ASP A 36 27.40 -18.58 -12.10
CA ASP A 36 26.58 -19.62 -11.50
C ASP A 36 26.92 -19.79 -10.01
N GLY A 37 25.89 -19.67 -9.17
CA GLY A 37 26.01 -19.75 -7.71
C GLY A 37 26.26 -18.42 -7.01
N ASP A 38 26.48 -17.31 -7.74
CA ASP A 38 26.53 -15.97 -7.14
C ASP A 38 25.17 -15.57 -6.55
N ILE A 39 24.08 -15.98 -7.23
CA ILE A 39 22.71 -15.83 -6.75
C ILE A 39 22.14 -17.23 -6.49
N SER A 40 21.69 -17.45 -5.25
CA SER A 40 21.29 -18.78 -4.79
C SER A 40 20.09 -19.31 -5.56
N GLY A 41 20.24 -20.46 -6.21
CA GLY A 41 19.15 -21.17 -6.87
C GLY A 41 18.83 -20.68 -8.28
N ILE A 42 19.61 -19.75 -8.83
CA ILE A 42 19.48 -19.23 -10.20
C ILE A 42 20.67 -19.69 -11.05
N THR A 43 20.40 -20.06 -12.30
CA THR A 43 21.40 -20.28 -13.35
C THR A 43 21.12 -19.35 -14.53
N ILE A 44 22.13 -18.61 -14.99
CA ILE A 44 21.99 -17.72 -16.16
C ILE A 44 22.19 -18.54 -17.44
N ASP A 45 21.26 -18.42 -18.39
CA ASP A 45 21.44 -19.00 -19.73
C ASP A 45 22.35 -18.09 -20.57
N THR A 46 23.66 -18.28 -20.44
CA THR A 46 24.65 -17.48 -21.18
C THR A 46 24.51 -17.61 -22.70
N SER A 47 23.90 -18.68 -23.20
CA SER A 47 23.68 -18.88 -24.64
C SER A 47 22.57 -17.99 -25.20
N SER A 48 21.70 -17.47 -24.34
CA SER A 48 20.61 -16.56 -24.69
C SER A 48 21.01 -15.08 -24.71
N ILE A 49 22.25 -14.74 -24.33
CA ILE A 49 22.70 -13.36 -24.20
C ILE A 49 22.74 -12.66 -25.56
N SER A 50 22.09 -11.50 -25.61
CA SER A 50 22.14 -10.56 -26.72
C SER A 50 22.43 -9.16 -26.20
N ALA A 51 23.27 -8.41 -26.92
CA ALA A 51 23.59 -7.02 -26.62
C ALA A 51 23.68 -6.22 -27.92
N ALA A 52 22.97 -5.09 -27.99
CA ALA A 52 22.98 -4.23 -29.17
C ALA A 52 22.90 -2.74 -28.78
N PRO A 53 23.78 -1.88 -29.33
CA PRO A 53 23.69 -0.45 -29.09
C PRO A 53 22.52 0.15 -29.88
N VAL A 54 21.73 0.99 -29.23
CA VAL A 54 20.61 1.73 -29.81
C VAL A 54 20.90 3.23 -29.71
N TYR A 55 20.61 3.95 -30.80
CA TYR A 55 20.98 5.36 -30.97
C TYR A 55 19.76 6.23 -31.25
N ASN A 56 19.83 7.50 -30.81
CA ASN A 56 18.84 8.54 -31.10
C ASN A 56 17.40 8.11 -30.76
N THR A 57 17.22 7.40 -29.65
CA THR A 57 15.88 7.07 -29.17
C THR A 57 15.25 8.33 -28.61
N SER A 58 14.04 8.64 -29.08
CA SER A 58 13.29 9.82 -28.66
C SER A 58 12.01 9.35 -27.97
N VAL A 59 11.75 9.88 -26.78
CA VAL A 59 10.50 9.70 -26.04
C VAL A 59 9.85 11.06 -25.83
N THR A 60 8.53 11.13 -26.01
CA THR A 60 7.77 12.37 -25.87
C THR A 60 6.40 12.13 -25.25
N GLY A 61 5.90 13.08 -24.47
CA GLY A 61 4.54 13.09 -23.94
C GLY A 61 4.24 11.95 -22.95
N GLN A 62 5.23 11.56 -22.15
CA GLN A 62 5.12 10.47 -21.17
C GLN A 62 4.77 11.03 -19.79
N ASP A 63 3.93 10.34 -19.02
CA ASP A 63 3.46 10.85 -17.73
C ASP A 63 4.44 10.61 -16.57
N PHE A 64 5.43 9.73 -16.75
CA PHE A 64 6.29 9.22 -15.67
C PHE A 64 7.77 9.63 -15.79
N TYR A 65 8.11 10.35 -16.85
CA TYR A 65 9.44 10.88 -17.12
C TYR A 65 9.36 11.94 -18.24
N PRO A 66 10.29 12.91 -18.28
CA PRO A 66 10.25 13.99 -19.25
C PRO A 66 10.65 13.54 -20.67
N ASP A 67 10.33 14.38 -21.64
CA ASP A 67 10.78 14.23 -23.02
C ASP A 67 12.32 14.20 -23.09
N ALA A 68 12.87 13.25 -23.83
CA ALA A 68 14.32 13.08 -23.93
C ALA A 68 14.74 12.40 -25.22
N ILE A 69 15.99 12.68 -25.63
CA ILE A 69 16.71 11.92 -26.66
C ILE A 69 17.92 11.28 -25.99
N PHE A 70 18.05 9.96 -26.12
CA PHE A 70 19.12 9.21 -25.48
C PHE A 70 19.55 8.01 -26.32
N ASP A 71 20.70 7.48 -25.94
CA ASP A 71 21.28 6.25 -26.47
C ASP A 71 21.45 5.26 -25.31
N TYR A 72 21.38 3.97 -25.60
CA TYR A 72 21.55 2.91 -24.60
C TYR A 72 22.10 1.63 -25.23
N CYS A 73 22.58 0.73 -24.38
CA CYS A 73 22.84 -0.66 -24.72
C CYS A 73 21.60 -1.49 -24.36
N ASN A 74 20.98 -2.14 -25.34
CA ASN A 74 19.89 -3.07 -25.12
C ASN A 74 20.47 -4.46 -24.86
N ILE A 75 20.24 -5.01 -23.67
CA ILE A 75 20.69 -6.33 -23.26
C ILE A 75 19.48 -7.19 -22.99
N SER A 76 19.49 -8.44 -23.45
CA SER A 76 18.47 -9.44 -23.09
C SER A 76 19.11 -10.80 -22.90
N PHE A 77 18.61 -11.55 -21.92
CA PHE A 77 18.98 -12.94 -21.68
C PHE A 77 17.91 -13.60 -20.79
N ALA A 78 18.06 -14.90 -20.58
CA ALA A 78 17.19 -15.67 -19.71
C ALA A 78 17.94 -16.26 -18.52
N TYR A 79 17.20 -16.60 -17.47
CA TYR A 79 17.67 -17.44 -16.38
C TYR A 79 16.65 -18.55 -16.09
N SER A 80 17.08 -19.56 -15.33
CA SER A 80 16.22 -20.62 -14.82
C SER A 80 16.51 -20.89 -13.35
N HIS A 81 15.58 -21.59 -12.70
CA HIS A 81 15.74 -22.01 -11.32
C HIS A 81 16.35 -23.41 -11.23
N ASN A 82 17.33 -23.57 -10.35
CA ASN A 82 18.01 -24.84 -10.16
C ASN A 82 17.04 -25.96 -9.78
N GLY A 83 17.01 -27.03 -10.57
CA GLY A 83 16.12 -28.17 -10.35
C GLY A 83 14.69 -27.97 -10.87
N ARG A 84 14.44 -26.91 -11.65
CA ARG A 84 13.17 -26.65 -12.34
C ARG A 84 13.36 -26.61 -13.85
N ASP A 85 12.28 -26.87 -14.57
CA ASP A 85 12.20 -26.75 -16.03
C ASP A 85 11.42 -25.48 -16.35
N ASP A 86 12.06 -24.34 -16.11
CA ASP A 86 11.51 -23.01 -16.35
C ASP A 86 12.53 -22.10 -17.05
N GLN A 87 12.02 -21.00 -17.60
CA GLN A 87 12.83 -19.96 -18.22
C GLN A 87 12.17 -18.61 -17.94
N VAL A 88 12.94 -17.67 -17.40
CA VAL A 88 12.51 -16.31 -17.10
C VAL A 88 13.33 -15.36 -17.96
N LEU A 89 12.66 -14.49 -18.70
CA LEU A 89 13.28 -13.55 -19.62
C LEU A 89 13.55 -12.23 -18.92
N LEU A 90 14.72 -11.66 -19.21
CA LEU A 90 15.17 -10.38 -18.71
C LEU A 90 15.53 -9.45 -19.86
N GLN A 91 15.23 -8.18 -19.68
CA GLN A 91 15.67 -7.12 -20.57
C GLN A 91 16.19 -5.94 -19.76
N TYR A 92 17.38 -5.46 -20.10
CA TYR A 92 18.05 -4.34 -19.46
C TYR A 92 18.49 -3.29 -20.47
N TRP A 93 18.31 -2.03 -20.14
CA TRP A 93 18.86 -0.90 -20.88
C TRP A 93 19.93 -0.21 -20.04
N LEU A 94 21.13 -0.08 -20.59
CA LEU A 94 22.27 0.51 -19.90
C LEU A 94 22.72 1.80 -20.62
N PRO A 95 22.84 2.95 -19.94
CA PRO A 95 23.32 4.19 -20.56
C PRO A 95 24.80 4.08 -20.97
N SER A 96 25.31 5.04 -21.73
CA SER A 96 26.76 5.11 -21.97
C SER A 96 27.52 5.32 -20.65
N PRO A 97 28.78 4.89 -20.54
CA PRO A 97 29.59 5.13 -19.33
C PRO A 97 29.66 6.60 -18.90
N ALA A 98 29.65 7.54 -19.86
CA ALA A 98 29.66 8.97 -19.58
C ALA A 98 28.35 9.49 -18.95
N ASN A 99 27.24 8.77 -19.12
CA ASN A 99 25.91 9.16 -18.62
C ASN A 99 25.46 8.30 -17.43
N PHE A 100 26.17 7.21 -17.12
CA PHE A 100 25.87 6.38 -15.96
C PHE A 100 26.20 7.12 -14.66
N GLN A 101 25.24 7.15 -13.74
CA GLN A 101 25.31 7.89 -12.48
C GLN A 101 25.34 6.95 -11.25
N ASN A 102 25.83 5.71 -11.42
CA ASN A 102 25.80 4.68 -10.37
C ASN A 102 24.38 4.40 -9.85
N ARG A 103 23.41 4.27 -10.77
CA ARG A 103 22.01 3.99 -10.43
C ARG A 103 21.48 2.76 -11.16
N TYR A 104 20.54 2.06 -10.55
CA TYR A 104 19.76 0.99 -11.15
C TYR A 104 18.27 1.29 -10.94
N LEU A 105 17.43 1.00 -11.93
CA LEU A 105 15.98 1.15 -11.86
C LEU A 105 15.29 -0.15 -12.25
N ALA A 106 14.55 -0.74 -11.32
CA ALA A 106 13.55 -1.76 -11.63
C ALA A 106 12.21 -1.11 -12.02
N THR A 107 11.48 -1.75 -12.92
CA THR A 107 10.15 -1.30 -13.36
C THR A 107 9.13 -2.42 -13.23
N GLY A 108 7.88 -2.06 -12.96
CA GLY A 108 6.75 -2.98 -12.84
C GLY A 108 5.82 -3.03 -14.04
N GLY A 109 4.63 -3.59 -13.80
CA GLY A 109 3.56 -3.75 -14.78
C GLY A 109 2.24 -3.08 -14.42
N GLY A 110 1.14 -3.68 -14.86
CA GLY A 110 -0.21 -3.10 -14.85
C GLY A 110 -1.28 -4.17 -15.09
N GLY A 111 -2.39 -4.12 -14.32
CA GLY A 111 -3.41 -5.17 -14.37
C GLY A 111 -2.83 -6.53 -14.02
N PHE A 112 -2.93 -7.51 -14.92
CA PHE A 112 -2.32 -8.84 -14.76
C PHE A 112 -0.92 -8.97 -15.38
N ALA A 113 -0.35 -7.89 -15.95
CA ALA A 113 1.00 -7.91 -16.49
C ALA A 113 2.02 -7.56 -15.40
N ILE A 114 3.10 -8.36 -15.28
CA ILE A 114 4.24 -8.06 -14.38
C ILE A 114 5.15 -6.94 -14.93
N SER A 115 4.95 -6.54 -16.19
CA SER A 115 5.84 -5.62 -16.89
C SER A 115 5.10 -4.76 -17.90
N SER A 116 5.44 -3.47 -17.95
CA SER A 116 5.11 -2.56 -19.05
C SER A 116 6.10 -2.65 -20.23
N LYS A 117 6.83 -3.77 -20.35
CA LYS A 117 7.84 -4.04 -21.38
C LYS A 117 8.94 -2.96 -21.32
N THR A 118 9.36 -2.46 -22.47
CA THR A 118 10.35 -1.40 -22.57
C THR A 118 9.78 0.01 -22.35
N GLN A 119 8.48 0.18 -22.09
CA GLN A 119 7.84 1.50 -21.98
C GLN A 119 8.31 2.28 -20.76
N SER A 120 8.68 1.60 -19.67
CA SER A 120 9.09 2.24 -18.41
C SER A 120 10.60 2.41 -18.28
N LEU A 121 11.40 1.71 -19.09
CA LEU A 121 12.87 1.76 -19.05
C LEU A 121 13.49 3.13 -19.37
N PRO A 122 12.91 4.00 -20.24
CA PRO A 122 13.44 5.35 -20.47
C PRO A 122 13.63 6.17 -19.19
N GLY A 123 12.74 6.01 -18.20
CA GLY A 123 12.85 6.72 -16.93
C GLY A 123 14.20 6.50 -16.27
N GLY A 124 14.74 5.28 -16.30
CA GLY A 124 16.06 4.99 -15.75
C GLY A 124 17.17 5.64 -16.56
N ILE A 125 17.13 5.49 -17.90
CA ILE A 125 18.16 6.04 -18.80
C ILE A 125 18.28 7.56 -18.67
N ILE A 126 17.15 8.26 -18.60
CA ILE A 126 17.09 9.72 -18.47
C ILE A 126 17.79 10.20 -17.20
N TYR A 127 17.69 9.44 -16.11
CA TYR A 127 18.32 9.76 -14.83
C TYR A 127 19.65 9.01 -14.62
N GLY A 128 20.27 8.48 -15.68
CA GLY A 128 21.60 7.87 -15.63
C GLY A 128 21.65 6.51 -14.93
N ALA A 129 20.52 5.81 -14.85
CA ALA A 129 20.41 4.48 -14.29
C ALA A 129 20.45 3.39 -15.39
N ALA A 130 21.03 2.23 -15.08
CA ALA A 130 20.69 1.00 -15.77
C ALA A 130 19.23 0.64 -15.42
N ALA A 131 18.41 0.27 -16.39
CA ALA A 131 16.99 -0.03 -16.17
C ALA A 131 16.67 -1.48 -16.55
N GLY A 132 15.85 -2.18 -15.77
CA GLY A 132 15.54 -3.60 -15.97
C GLY A 132 14.06 -3.95 -15.88
N THR A 133 13.66 -4.98 -16.63
CA THR A 133 12.33 -5.59 -16.61
C THR A 133 12.40 -7.10 -16.82
N THR A 134 11.38 -7.83 -16.37
CA THR A 134 11.23 -9.29 -16.54
C THR A 134 9.87 -9.67 -17.14
N ASP A 135 9.77 -10.85 -17.75
CA ASP A 135 8.49 -11.46 -18.12
C ASP A 135 7.87 -12.34 -17.02
N GLY A 136 8.54 -12.47 -15.87
CA GLY A 136 8.09 -13.29 -14.74
C GLY A 136 8.07 -14.80 -15.01
N GLY A 137 8.65 -15.26 -16.14
CA GLY A 137 8.60 -16.66 -16.55
C GLY A 137 7.27 -17.08 -17.14
N PHE A 138 6.47 -16.14 -17.64
CA PHE A 138 5.15 -16.42 -18.23
C PHE A 138 5.23 -16.93 -19.67
N GLY A 139 6.43 -17.05 -20.23
CA GLY A 139 6.65 -17.49 -21.61
C GLY A 139 6.68 -16.35 -22.62
N GLY A 140 7.01 -15.14 -22.16
CA GLY A 140 7.20 -13.95 -22.99
C GLY A 140 6.57 -12.68 -22.41
N PHE A 141 7.15 -11.52 -22.74
CA PHE A 141 6.70 -10.19 -22.31
C PHE A 141 5.27 -9.78 -22.73
N ASN A 142 4.57 -10.60 -23.52
CA ASN A 142 3.17 -10.37 -23.88
C ASN A 142 2.20 -11.34 -23.20
N VAL A 143 2.71 -12.20 -22.31
CA VAL A 143 1.92 -13.14 -21.53
C VAL A 143 1.73 -12.56 -20.14
N ASN A 144 0.49 -12.55 -19.67
CA ASN A 144 0.09 -12.00 -18.38
C ASN A 144 -0.31 -13.11 -17.39
N LEU A 145 -0.40 -12.77 -16.11
CA LEU A 145 -0.75 -13.72 -15.05
C LEU A 145 -2.06 -14.44 -15.33
N ASP A 146 -3.12 -13.75 -15.78
CA ASP A 146 -4.44 -14.33 -16.09
C ASP A 146 -4.37 -15.48 -17.10
N GLN A 147 -3.38 -15.48 -17.99
CA GLN A 147 -3.17 -16.50 -19.00
C GLN A 147 -2.40 -17.73 -18.48
N VAL A 148 -1.64 -17.57 -17.39
CA VAL A 148 -0.80 -18.63 -16.79
C VAL A 148 -1.19 -18.97 -15.35
N PHE A 149 -2.25 -18.35 -14.84
CA PHE A 149 -2.73 -18.50 -13.46
C PHE A 149 -3.17 -19.92 -13.16
N LEU A 150 -3.74 -20.62 -14.14
CA LEU A 150 -4.11 -22.02 -14.06
C LEU A 150 -3.14 -22.88 -14.87
N LEU A 151 -2.75 -24.00 -14.30
CA LEU A 151 -2.12 -25.10 -15.02
C LEU A 151 -3.14 -25.77 -15.95
N ALA A 152 -2.67 -26.55 -16.91
CA ALA A 152 -3.52 -27.27 -17.87
C ALA A 152 -4.54 -28.23 -17.22
N ASN A 153 -4.30 -28.67 -15.98
CA ASN A 153 -5.23 -29.50 -15.20
C ASN A 153 -6.29 -28.68 -14.42
N GLY A 154 -6.30 -27.35 -14.57
CA GLY A 154 -7.22 -26.42 -13.90
C GLY A 154 -6.85 -26.05 -12.46
N THR A 155 -5.70 -26.50 -11.95
CA THR A 155 -5.22 -26.08 -10.61
C THR A 155 -4.37 -24.82 -10.70
N ILE A 156 -4.30 -24.05 -9.61
CA ILE A 156 -3.51 -22.81 -9.55
C ILE A 156 -2.03 -23.10 -9.80
N ASN A 157 -1.42 -22.27 -10.66
CA ASN A 157 0.01 -22.20 -10.88
C ASN A 157 0.64 -21.27 -9.83
N TYR A 158 0.98 -21.82 -8.66
CA TYR A 158 1.56 -21.04 -7.57
C TYR A 158 2.93 -20.43 -7.91
N GLU A 159 3.69 -21.06 -8.82
CA GLU A 159 4.98 -20.49 -9.23
C GLU A 159 4.79 -19.20 -10.01
N ALA A 160 3.90 -19.18 -11.02
CA ALA A 160 3.56 -17.93 -11.71
C ALA A 160 3.02 -16.87 -10.75
N LEU A 161 2.25 -17.30 -9.74
CA LEU A 161 1.73 -16.41 -8.71
C LEU A 161 2.84 -15.78 -7.85
N TYR A 162 3.83 -16.56 -7.41
CA TYR A 162 4.97 -16.02 -6.65
C TYR A 162 5.85 -15.11 -7.52
N MET A 163 6.05 -15.48 -8.80
CA MET A 163 6.78 -14.66 -9.76
C MET A 163 6.11 -13.30 -9.96
N PHE A 164 4.79 -13.27 -10.14
CA PHE A 164 3.99 -12.04 -10.20
C PHE A 164 4.02 -11.26 -8.88
N GLY A 165 3.79 -11.96 -7.76
CA GLY A 165 3.57 -11.33 -6.46
C GLY A 165 4.77 -10.53 -5.99
N TYR A 166 5.97 -11.09 -6.09
CA TYR A 166 7.19 -10.41 -5.63
C TYR A 166 8.48 -10.93 -6.27
N ARG A 167 8.53 -12.21 -6.65
CA ARG A 167 9.79 -12.93 -6.86
C ARG A 167 10.47 -12.57 -8.17
N GLY A 168 9.70 -12.43 -9.26
CA GLY A 168 10.26 -12.13 -10.58
C GLY A 168 11.00 -10.79 -10.60
N ILE A 169 10.40 -9.74 -10.02
CA ILE A 169 11.02 -8.41 -9.95
C ILE A 169 12.22 -8.41 -8.99
N GLY A 170 12.12 -9.11 -7.84
CA GLY A 170 13.21 -9.23 -6.88
C GLY A 170 14.45 -9.89 -7.48
N GLU A 171 14.28 -11.05 -8.13
CA GLU A 171 15.37 -11.77 -8.80
C GLU A 171 15.94 -10.98 -9.99
N ALA A 172 15.08 -10.35 -10.80
CA ALA A 172 15.52 -9.47 -11.88
C ALA A 172 16.35 -8.28 -11.37
N THR A 173 16.08 -7.81 -10.15
CA THR A 173 16.82 -6.73 -9.49
C THR A 173 18.17 -7.21 -8.98
N GLU A 174 18.24 -8.38 -8.32
CA GLU A 174 19.51 -8.97 -7.88
C GLU A 174 20.48 -9.17 -9.05
N ILE A 175 19.98 -9.78 -10.13
CA ILE A 175 20.74 -9.99 -11.37
C ILE A 175 21.13 -8.66 -11.99
N GLY A 176 20.20 -7.69 -12.05
CA GLY A 176 20.41 -6.38 -12.66
C GLY A 176 21.47 -5.55 -11.93
N LEU A 177 21.49 -5.58 -10.60
CA LEU A 177 22.48 -4.89 -9.78
C LEU A 177 23.87 -5.47 -9.95
N ALA A 178 24.00 -6.80 -9.96
CA ALA A 178 25.27 -7.47 -10.20
C ALA A 178 25.79 -7.25 -11.63
N LEU A 179 24.91 -7.39 -12.64
CA LEU A 179 25.21 -7.04 -14.03
C LEU A 179 25.71 -5.60 -14.14
N THR A 180 25.02 -4.64 -13.53
CA THR A 180 25.37 -3.21 -13.60
C THR A 180 26.76 -2.93 -13.03
N LYS A 181 27.07 -3.49 -11.84
CA LYS A 181 28.39 -3.31 -11.21
C LYS A 181 29.51 -3.85 -12.08
N ASN A 182 29.34 -5.05 -12.62
CA ASN A 182 30.35 -5.72 -13.44
C ASN A 182 30.49 -5.04 -14.81
N PHE A 183 29.37 -4.67 -15.45
CA PHE A 183 29.34 -4.06 -16.78
C PHE A 183 30.13 -2.74 -16.83
N TYR A 184 29.98 -1.90 -15.81
CA TYR A 184 30.72 -0.64 -15.68
C TYR A 184 32.03 -0.78 -14.90
N ASN A 185 32.35 -1.99 -14.39
CA ASN A 185 33.50 -2.27 -13.55
C ASN A 185 33.67 -1.23 -12.42
N THR A 186 32.57 -0.94 -11.71
CA THR A 186 32.55 0.04 -10.63
C THR A 186 32.58 -0.64 -9.26
N SER A 187 33.40 -0.11 -8.36
CA SER A 187 33.39 -0.47 -6.94
C SER A 187 32.49 0.45 -6.10
N ASP A 188 31.94 1.52 -6.70
CA ASP A 188 31.08 2.46 -6.01
C ASP A 188 29.72 1.83 -5.71
N LYS A 189 28.99 2.41 -4.75
CA LYS A 189 27.60 2.05 -4.49
C LYS A 189 26.78 2.32 -5.75
N VAL A 190 26.05 1.30 -6.21
CA VAL A 190 24.98 1.47 -7.20
C VAL A 190 23.67 1.62 -6.42
N TYR A 191 23.05 2.80 -6.49
CA TYR A 191 21.76 3.05 -5.84
C TYR A 191 20.64 2.34 -6.59
N ALA A 192 19.80 1.61 -5.86
CA ALA A 192 18.72 0.83 -6.43
C ALA A 192 17.37 1.51 -6.24
N TYR A 193 16.70 1.77 -7.35
CA TYR A 193 15.39 2.41 -7.39
C TYR A 193 14.35 1.48 -7.99
N TYR A 194 13.09 1.70 -7.61
CA TYR A 194 11.92 1.11 -8.25
C TYR A 194 10.93 2.21 -8.66
N GLN A 195 10.29 2.06 -9.82
CA GLN A 195 9.16 2.90 -10.21
C GLN A 195 8.07 2.08 -10.92
N GLY A 196 6.84 2.17 -10.41
CA GLY A 196 5.64 1.57 -11.01
C GLY A 196 4.36 2.24 -10.53
N CYS A 197 3.25 1.98 -11.22
CA CYS A 197 1.92 2.46 -10.85
C CYS A 197 0.86 1.37 -11.04
N SER A 198 -0.26 1.41 -10.32
CA SER A 198 -1.32 0.39 -10.36
C SER A 198 -0.85 -0.94 -9.75
N GLU A 199 -0.90 -2.03 -10.50
CA GLU A 199 -0.18 -3.27 -10.17
C GLU A 199 1.30 -3.00 -9.96
N GLY A 200 1.93 -2.15 -10.77
CA GLY A 200 3.29 -1.69 -10.53
C GLY A 200 3.48 -0.96 -9.20
N GLY A 201 2.43 -0.31 -8.67
CA GLY A 201 2.46 0.26 -7.32
C GLY A 201 2.43 -0.81 -6.24
N ARG A 202 1.61 -1.86 -6.42
CA ARG A 202 1.59 -3.03 -5.53
C ARG A 202 2.92 -3.76 -5.55
N GLU A 203 3.47 -4.03 -6.73
CA GLU A 203 4.80 -4.62 -6.92
C GLU A 203 5.89 -3.80 -6.21
N GLY A 204 5.86 -2.48 -6.28
CA GLY A 204 6.79 -1.62 -5.54
C GLY A 204 6.73 -1.86 -4.03
N TRP A 205 5.52 -1.95 -3.47
CA TRP A 205 5.34 -2.29 -2.06
C TRP A 205 5.68 -3.74 -1.72
N SER A 206 5.47 -4.67 -2.65
CA SER A 206 5.87 -6.07 -2.45
C SER A 206 7.39 -6.17 -2.37
N GLN A 207 8.12 -5.38 -3.17
CA GLN A 207 9.57 -5.25 -3.07
C GLN A 207 10.00 -4.65 -1.72
N VAL A 208 9.33 -3.60 -1.23
CA VAL A 208 9.60 -3.03 0.10
C VAL A 208 9.42 -4.09 1.20
N GLN A 209 8.36 -4.89 1.13
CA GLN A 209 8.02 -5.89 2.15
C GLN A 209 8.86 -7.17 2.08
N LYS A 210 9.33 -7.58 0.90
CA LYS A 210 9.97 -8.90 0.67
C LYS A 210 11.45 -8.83 0.26
N TYR A 211 11.87 -7.74 -0.37
CA TYR A 211 13.22 -7.49 -0.89
C TYR A 211 13.74 -6.13 -0.45
N GLY A 212 13.30 -5.63 0.71
CA GLY A 212 13.54 -4.27 1.16
C GLY A 212 15.03 -3.90 1.24
N SER A 213 15.92 -4.86 1.50
CA SER A 213 17.37 -4.67 1.53
C SER A 213 18.01 -4.41 0.16
N LEU A 214 17.32 -4.67 -0.95
CA LEU A 214 17.84 -4.40 -2.29
C LEU A 214 17.67 -2.93 -2.71
N TYR A 215 16.70 -2.21 -2.15
CA TYR A 215 16.25 -0.91 -2.67
C TYR A 215 16.61 0.24 -1.74
N ASP A 216 17.12 1.31 -2.32
CA ASP A 216 17.34 2.59 -1.64
C ASP A 216 16.12 3.51 -1.76
N GLY A 217 15.36 3.38 -2.84
CA GLY A 217 14.18 4.22 -3.09
C GLY A 217 13.09 3.53 -3.90
N VAL A 218 11.83 3.71 -3.53
CA VAL A 218 10.67 3.12 -4.22
C VAL A 218 9.62 4.18 -4.51
N ILE A 219 9.21 4.29 -5.78
CA ILE A 219 8.00 5.02 -6.19
C ILE A 219 6.89 4.00 -6.46
N ALA A 220 5.81 4.11 -5.70
CA ALA A 220 4.64 3.26 -5.82
C ALA A 220 3.39 4.13 -6.11
N GLY A 221 3.04 4.26 -7.39
CA GLY A 221 1.86 5.00 -7.81
C GLY A 221 0.59 4.16 -7.71
N ALA A 222 -0.52 4.74 -7.25
CA ALA A 222 -1.84 4.10 -7.13
C ALA A 222 -1.80 2.59 -6.81
N PRO A 223 -1.19 2.13 -5.69
CA PRO A 223 -0.92 0.72 -5.48
C PRO A 223 -2.20 -0.13 -5.37
N ALA A 224 -2.24 -1.25 -6.11
CA ALA A 224 -3.28 -2.29 -6.02
C ALA A 224 -3.17 -3.15 -4.75
N PHE A 225 -3.19 -2.51 -3.58
CA PHE A 225 -3.22 -3.19 -2.30
C PHE A 225 -4.45 -4.05 -2.14
N ARG A 226 -4.35 -5.05 -1.25
CA ARG A 226 -5.44 -5.96 -0.94
C ARG A 226 -5.96 -6.61 -2.21
N TYR A 227 -5.06 -7.14 -3.03
CA TYR A 227 -5.33 -7.47 -4.43
C TYR A 227 -6.61 -8.30 -4.62
N GLY A 228 -6.87 -9.30 -3.77
CA GLY A 228 -8.11 -10.08 -3.85
C GLY A 228 -9.39 -9.26 -3.62
N GLN A 229 -9.32 -8.23 -2.76
CA GLN A 229 -10.38 -7.28 -2.50
C GLN A 229 -10.50 -6.32 -3.68
N GLN A 230 -9.39 -5.72 -4.10
CA GLN A 230 -9.34 -4.78 -5.22
C GLN A 230 -9.89 -5.42 -6.51
N GLN A 231 -9.47 -6.63 -6.86
CA GLN A 231 -9.96 -7.30 -8.06
C GLN A 231 -11.47 -7.55 -8.00
N VAL A 232 -12.00 -8.02 -6.88
CA VAL A 232 -13.45 -8.20 -6.71
C VAL A 232 -14.19 -6.87 -6.70
N ASN A 233 -13.55 -5.79 -6.22
CA ASN A 233 -14.17 -4.46 -6.14
C ASN A 233 -14.55 -3.90 -7.51
N HIS A 234 -13.85 -4.30 -8.58
CA HIS A 234 -14.23 -3.97 -9.95
C HIS A 234 -15.62 -4.50 -10.36
N LEU A 235 -16.20 -5.46 -9.61
CA LEU A 235 -17.59 -5.92 -9.81
C LEU A 235 -18.63 -5.16 -8.96
N THR A 236 -18.21 -4.33 -8.00
CA THR A 236 -19.12 -3.65 -7.06
C THR A 236 -20.13 -2.78 -7.82
N SER A 237 -19.65 -1.92 -8.72
CA SER A 237 -20.51 -1.05 -9.55
C SER A 237 -21.50 -1.86 -10.39
N ASN A 238 -21.05 -2.95 -11.01
CA ASN A 238 -21.91 -3.83 -11.82
C ASN A 238 -23.01 -4.50 -11.00
N VAL A 239 -22.71 -4.94 -9.77
CA VAL A 239 -23.70 -5.52 -8.86
C VAL A 239 -24.67 -4.45 -8.35
N ILE A 240 -24.21 -3.21 -8.12
CA ILE A 240 -25.08 -2.08 -7.75
C ILE A 240 -26.10 -1.79 -8.86
N GLU A 241 -25.65 -1.61 -10.11
CA GLU A 241 -26.52 -1.37 -11.27
C GLU A 241 -27.58 -2.46 -11.43
N LYS A 242 -27.13 -3.73 -11.36
CA LYS A 242 -28.01 -4.89 -11.42
C LYS A 242 -29.04 -4.91 -10.27
N THR A 243 -28.60 -4.61 -9.05
CA THR A 243 -29.45 -4.67 -7.85
C THR A 243 -30.52 -3.57 -7.87
N ILE A 244 -30.15 -2.37 -8.30
CA ILE A 244 -31.08 -1.26 -8.51
C ILE A 244 -31.97 -1.52 -9.73
N GLY A 245 -31.47 -2.28 -10.71
CA GLY A 245 -32.17 -2.58 -11.96
C GLY A 245 -32.10 -1.40 -12.94
N TYR A 246 -31.03 -0.61 -12.87
CA TYR A 246 -30.84 0.56 -13.72
C TYR A 246 -29.39 0.67 -14.16
N TYR A 247 -29.21 0.88 -15.46
CA TYR A 247 -27.92 0.97 -16.15
C TYR A 247 -27.84 2.38 -16.75
N PRO A 248 -27.26 3.35 -16.04
CA PRO A 248 -27.24 4.73 -16.51
C PRO A 248 -26.51 4.84 -17.86
N PRO A 249 -27.08 5.56 -18.85
CA PRO A 249 -26.36 5.95 -20.05
C PRO A 249 -25.08 6.73 -19.69
N PRO A 250 -23.98 6.58 -20.43
CA PRO A 250 -22.74 7.32 -20.16
C PRO A 250 -22.91 8.84 -20.09
N CYS A 251 -23.80 9.42 -20.92
CA CYS A 251 -24.06 10.86 -20.91
C CYS A 251 -24.75 11.32 -19.61
N GLU A 252 -25.53 10.44 -18.97
CA GLU A 252 -26.16 10.71 -17.69
C GLU A 252 -25.13 10.64 -16.55
N PHE A 253 -24.23 9.66 -16.58
CA PHE A 253 -23.08 9.61 -15.68
C PHE A 253 -22.18 10.85 -15.82
N GLU A 254 -21.87 11.27 -17.04
CA GLU A 254 -21.09 12.47 -17.33
C GLU A 254 -21.77 13.73 -16.79
N ALA A 255 -23.10 13.82 -16.89
CA ALA A 255 -23.85 14.94 -16.33
C ALA A 255 -23.77 15.00 -14.80
N ILE A 256 -23.83 13.85 -14.12
CA ILE A 256 -23.64 13.77 -12.67
C ILE A 256 -22.21 14.16 -12.30
N LEU A 257 -21.20 13.58 -12.96
CA LEU A 257 -19.78 13.86 -12.72
C LEU A 257 -19.45 15.34 -12.90
N ASN A 258 -19.90 15.95 -14.00
CA ASN A 258 -19.70 17.38 -14.27
C ASN A 258 -20.37 18.26 -13.21
N ALA A 259 -21.57 17.88 -12.74
CA ALA A 259 -22.24 18.60 -11.66
C ALA A 259 -21.49 18.46 -10.32
N THR A 260 -20.94 17.27 -10.02
CA THR A 260 -20.09 17.03 -8.86
C THR A 260 -18.84 17.89 -8.91
N ILE A 261 -18.08 17.86 -10.02
CA ILE A 261 -16.86 18.66 -10.20
C ILE A 261 -17.19 20.14 -10.05
N ALA A 262 -18.23 20.64 -10.73
CA ALA A 262 -18.60 22.06 -10.66
C ALA A 262 -18.99 22.53 -9.25
N PHE A 263 -19.58 21.65 -8.43
CA PHE A 263 -19.88 21.99 -7.03
C PHE A 263 -18.63 21.92 -6.15
N CYS A 264 -17.78 20.91 -6.36
CA CYS A 264 -16.68 20.58 -5.45
C CYS A 264 -15.38 21.34 -5.75
N ASP A 265 -15.16 21.80 -6.97
CA ASP A 265 -14.04 22.66 -7.39
C ASP A 265 -13.78 23.82 -6.41
N PRO A 266 -14.75 24.72 -6.12
CA PRO A 266 -14.52 25.86 -5.20
C PRO A 266 -14.24 25.50 -3.74
N LEU A 267 -14.38 24.23 -3.31
CA LEU A 267 -14.26 23.86 -1.89
C LEU A 267 -12.82 23.95 -1.36
N ASP A 268 -11.82 23.90 -2.24
CA ASP A 268 -10.43 24.09 -1.86
C ASP A 268 -10.00 25.57 -1.86
N GLY A 269 -10.89 26.50 -2.22
CA GLY A 269 -10.61 27.93 -2.28
C GLY A 269 -10.05 28.43 -3.63
N LEU A 270 -9.86 27.53 -4.60
CA LEU A 270 -9.56 27.83 -5.99
C LEU A 270 -10.75 27.39 -6.88
N THR A 271 -10.92 27.99 -8.04
CA THR A 271 -11.94 27.55 -9.01
C THR A 271 -11.26 27.44 -10.36
N ASP A 272 -10.75 26.25 -10.64
CA ASP A 272 -9.94 25.95 -11.81
C ASP A 272 -10.39 24.66 -12.54
N GLY A 273 -11.53 24.09 -12.13
CA GLY A 273 -12.07 22.85 -12.66
C GLY A 273 -11.36 21.60 -12.13
N VAL A 274 -10.64 21.71 -11.00
CA VAL A 274 -9.96 20.61 -10.32
C VAL A 274 -10.53 20.44 -8.92
N VAL A 275 -10.95 19.24 -8.57
CA VAL A 275 -11.34 18.90 -7.21
C VAL A 275 -10.09 18.46 -6.44
N SER A 276 -9.52 19.37 -5.65
CA SER A 276 -8.36 19.06 -4.78
C SER A 276 -8.73 18.60 -3.37
N ARG A 277 -10.03 18.63 -3.04
CA ARG A 277 -10.57 18.30 -1.72
C ARG A 277 -11.80 17.40 -1.86
N THR A 278 -11.60 16.16 -2.33
CA THR A 278 -12.70 15.19 -2.42
C THR A 278 -13.31 14.84 -1.07
N ASP A 279 -12.54 15.02 0.00
CA ASP A 279 -13.02 14.95 1.38
C ASP A 279 -14.09 16.01 1.70
N LEU A 280 -13.89 17.27 1.32
CA LEU A 280 -14.92 18.31 1.48
C LEU A 280 -16.09 18.05 0.54
N CYS A 281 -15.83 17.50 -0.65
CA CYS A 281 -16.88 17.06 -1.57
C CYS A 281 -17.79 16.00 -0.92
N LEU A 282 -17.20 14.98 -0.27
CA LEU A 282 -17.94 13.96 0.48
C LEU A 282 -18.80 14.54 1.61
N LEU A 283 -18.30 15.58 2.30
CA LEU A 283 -19.01 16.20 3.43
C LEU A 283 -20.15 17.13 2.99
N HIS A 284 -20.07 17.73 1.80
CA HIS A 284 -20.92 18.86 1.43
C HIS A 284 -21.77 18.64 0.18
N PHE A 285 -21.44 17.68 -0.69
CA PHE A 285 -22.18 17.43 -1.91
C PHE A 285 -23.22 16.32 -1.73
N ASP A 286 -24.49 16.64 -2.00
CA ASP A 286 -25.57 15.65 -2.06
C ASP A 286 -25.81 15.25 -3.52
N ILE A 287 -25.50 14.00 -3.87
CA ILE A 287 -25.70 13.46 -5.22
C ILE A 287 -27.16 13.63 -5.68
N ASN A 288 -28.14 13.62 -4.79
CA ASN A 288 -29.55 13.82 -5.17
C ASN A 288 -29.82 15.23 -5.72
N SER A 289 -28.96 16.22 -5.46
CA SER A 289 -29.08 17.55 -6.05
C SER A 289 -28.87 17.54 -7.57
N THR A 290 -28.33 16.45 -8.13
CA THR A 290 -28.16 16.29 -9.57
C THR A 290 -29.44 15.89 -10.31
N ILE A 291 -30.45 15.38 -9.60
CA ILE A 291 -31.70 14.92 -10.19
C ILE A 291 -32.38 16.06 -10.96
N GLY A 292 -32.72 15.80 -12.23
CA GLY A 292 -33.36 16.76 -13.12
C GLY A 292 -32.39 17.63 -13.94
N ILE A 293 -31.07 17.54 -13.71
CA ILE A 293 -30.09 18.24 -14.55
C ILE A 293 -30.21 17.73 -16.00
N PRO A 294 -30.45 18.61 -16.99
CA PRO A 294 -30.55 18.20 -18.38
C PRO A 294 -29.18 17.87 -18.97
N TYR A 295 -29.13 16.86 -19.83
CA TYR A 295 -27.91 16.48 -20.55
C TYR A 295 -28.19 16.22 -22.03
N THR A 296 -27.17 16.38 -22.87
CA THR A 296 -27.21 16.05 -24.29
C THR A 296 -25.81 15.69 -24.78
N CYS A 297 -25.68 14.49 -25.36
CA CYS A 297 -24.44 14.02 -25.98
C CYS A 297 -24.68 13.62 -27.43
N SER A 298 -23.72 13.97 -28.29
CA SER A 298 -23.72 13.56 -29.69
C SER A 298 -23.49 12.06 -29.84
N ALA A 299 -23.95 11.49 -30.96
CA ALA A 299 -23.61 10.11 -31.30
C ALA A 299 -22.09 9.96 -31.49
N THR A 300 -21.54 8.83 -31.08
CA THR A 300 -20.12 8.49 -31.28
C THR A 300 -19.98 7.43 -32.37
N SER A 301 -18.99 7.61 -33.25
CA SER A 301 -18.58 6.56 -34.17
C SER A 301 -17.83 5.48 -33.40
N GLY A 302 -18.25 4.22 -33.54
CA GLY A 302 -17.54 3.08 -32.95
C GLY A 302 -16.09 3.01 -33.41
N GLY A 303 -15.22 2.39 -32.60
CA GLY A 303 -13.77 2.34 -32.80
C GLY A 303 -12.96 3.19 -31.81
N GLY A 304 -13.57 3.72 -30.75
CA GLY A 304 -12.89 4.41 -29.65
C GLY A 304 -12.16 3.47 -28.68
N ASN A 305 -11.56 4.03 -27.62
CA ASN A 305 -10.88 3.26 -26.56
C ASN A 305 -11.81 2.13 -26.06
N PRO A 306 -11.40 0.84 -26.13
CA PRO A 306 -12.19 -0.27 -25.61
C PRO A 306 -12.42 -0.22 -24.09
N PHE A 307 -11.65 0.61 -23.38
CA PHE A 307 -11.81 0.92 -21.96
C PHE A 307 -12.52 2.28 -21.71
N GLY A 308 -12.91 2.99 -22.77
CA GLY A 308 -13.69 4.23 -22.69
C GLY A 308 -15.20 3.97 -22.78
N PRO A 309 -16.03 4.98 -22.48
CA PRO A 309 -17.49 4.84 -22.47
C PRO A 309 -18.03 4.19 -23.75
N GLY A 310 -18.68 3.04 -23.60
CA GLY A 310 -19.24 2.27 -24.71
C GLY A 310 -18.33 1.21 -25.31
N GLY A 311 -17.16 0.92 -24.74
CA GLY A 311 -16.35 -0.26 -25.08
C GLY A 311 -15.91 -0.35 -26.53
N GLY A 312 -15.69 0.79 -27.19
CA GLY A 312 -15.38 0.87 -28.63
C GLY A 312 -16.59 0.65 -29.56
N VAL A 313 -17.82 0.54 -29.03
CA VAL A 313 -19.05 0.41 -29.82
C VAL A 313 -19.60 1.80 -30.15
N ALA A 314 -20.25 1.95 -31.32
CA ALA A 314 -20.91 3.20 -31.69
C ALA A 314 -22.09 3.48 -30.75
N LEU A 315 -22.11 4.65 -30.10
CA LEU A 315 -23.20 5.05 -29.22
C LEU A 315 -24.17 5.99 -29.94
N PRO A 316 -25.49 5.85 -29.74
CA PRO A 316 -26.46 6.80 -30.28
C PRO A 316 -26.33 8.17 -29.60
N ALA A 317 -26.93 9.20 -30.18
CA ALA A 317 -27.11 10.47 -29.49
C ALA A 317 -27.98 10.26 -28.23
N GLN A 318 -27.60 10.89 -27.14
CA GLN A 318 -28.25 10.75 -25.83
C GLN A 318 -28.80 12.12 -25.43
N ASN A 319 -30.02 12.15 -24.90
CA ASN A 319 -30.59 13.34 -24.29
C ASN A 319 -31.54 12.93 -23.17
N GLY A 320 -31.68 13.77 -22.16
CA GLY A 320 -32.53 13.47 -21.01
C GLY A 320 -32.25 14.41 -19.85
N THR A 321 -32.70 13.97 -18.68
CA THR A 321 -32.37 14.59 -17.40
C THR A 321 -31.91 13.52 -16.45
N VAL A 322 -30.97 13.84 -15.57
CA VAL A 322 -30.52 12.91 -14.51
C VAL A 322 -31.72 12.38 -13.73
N THR A 323 -31.82 11.07 -13.67
CA THR A 323 -32.90 10.32 -13.05
C THR A 323 -32.61 10.07 -11.58
N THR A 324 -33.66 9.79 -10.79
CA THR A 324 -33.51 9.35 -9.41
C THR A 324 -32.73 8.04 -9.31
N GLN A 325 -32.89 7.14 -10.29
CA GLN A 325 -32.17 5.87 -10.33
C GLN A 325 -30.67 6.07 -10.61
N ALA A 326 -30.28 6.97 -11.51
CA ALA A 326 -28.86 7.28 -11.74
C ALA A 326 -28.20 7.88 -10.50
N ALA A 327 -28.87 8.85 -9.86
CA ALA A 327 -28.39 9.42 -8.60
C ALA A 327 -28.26 8.36 -7.50
N ALA A 328 -29.18 7.39 -7.42
CA ALA A 328 -29.09 6.27 -6.48
C ALA A 328 -27.93 5.31 -6.79
N VAL A 329 -27.68 5.01 -8.06
CA VAL A 329 -26.53 4.20 -8.51
C VAL A 329 -25.23 4.88 -8.10
N VAL A 330 -25.04 6.16 -8.43
CA VAL A 330 -23.83 6.92 -8.10
C VAL A 330 -23.63 7.03 -6.59
N SER A 331 -24.70 7.33 -5.83
CA SER A 331 -24.63 7.39 -4.36
C SER A 331 -24.17 6.06 -3.75
N ALA A 332 -24.68 4.94 -4.26
CA ALA A 332 -24.29 3.62 -3.79
C ALA A 332 -22.84 3.26 -4.18
N ILE A 333 -22.38 3.68 -5.38
CA ILE A 333 -20.99 3.49 -5.80
C ILE A 333 -20.06 4.25 -4.87
N ILE A 334 -20.32 5.53 -4.60
CA ILE A 334 -19.46 6.36 -3.74
C ILE A 334 -19.42 5.82 -2.30
N ALA A 335 -20.53 5.29 -1.79
CA ALA A 335 -20.58 4.68 -0.47
C ALA A 335 -19.68 3.43 -0.35
N GLY A 336 -19.39 2.76 -1.47
CA GLY A 336 -18.63 1.52 -1.50
C GLY A 336 -19.43 0.28 -1.12
N LEU A 337 -18.76 -0.87 -1.16
CA LEU A 337 -19.41 -2.17 -1.02
C LEU A 337 -19.87 -2.37 0.42
N HIS A 338 -21.19 -2.31 0.63
CA HIS A 338 -21.83 -2.69 1.88
C HIS A 338 -22.50 -4.05 1.74
N ASP A 339 -22.38 -4.88 2.76
CA ASP A 339 -23.06 -6.16 2.81
C ASP A 339 -24.56 -6.03 3.10
N THR A 340 -25.31 -7.14 3.09
CA THR A 340 -26.76 -7.09 3.31
C THR A 340 -27.18 -6.66 4.71
N SER A 341 -26.24 -6.62 5.67
CA SER A 341 -26.44 -6.07 7.02
C SER A 341 -26.09 -4.59 7.13
N GLY A 342 -25.66 -3.95 6.03
CA GLY A 342 -25.26 -2.55 5.99
C GLY A 342 -23.84 -2.30 6.51
N LYS A 343 -22.99 -3.32 6.55
CA LYS A 343 -21.60 -3.22 7.01
C LYS A 343 -20.64 -3.00 5.85
N LEU A 344 -19.63 -2.17 6.03
CA LEU A 344 -18.67 -1.85 4.97
C LEU A 344 -17.72 -3.03 4.76
N ALA A 345 -17.72 -3.58 3.55
CA ALA A 345 -16.80 -4.63 3.13
C ALA A 345 -15.57 -4.04 2.44
N TYR A 346 -15.73 -3.03 1.58
CA TYR A 346 -14.61 -2.40 0.91
C TYR A 346 -14.92 -0.99 0.40
N ILE A 347 -13.86 -0.20 0.22
CA ILE A 347 -13.88 1.18 -0.22
C ILE A 347 -14.12 1.33 -1.73
N SER A 348 -14.57 2.51 -2.13
CA SER A 348 -14.80 2.90 -3.53
C SER A 348 -14.11 4.21 -3.87
N TYR A 349 -14.21 4.63 -5.12
CA TYR A 349 -13.61 5.85 -5.63
C TYR A 349 -14.13 7.10 -4.91
N GLN A 350 -13.37 8.18 -5.02
CA GLN A 350 -13.79 9.47 -4.50
C GLN A 350 -14.88 10.10 -5.41
N PRO A 351 -15.71 11.04 -4.92
CA PRO A 351 -16.87 11.56 -5.68
C PRO A 351 -16.57 12.21 -7.03
N SER A 352 -15.35 12.70 -7.24
CA SER A 352 -14.91 13.32 -8.50
C SER A 352 -14.20 12.35 -9.46
N SER A 353 -14.12 11.07 -9.11
CA SER A 353 -13.62 10.03 -10.01
C SER A 353 -14.65 9.70 -11.10
N GLY A 354 -14.14 9.26 -12.25
CA GLY A 354 -14.98 8.61 -13.27
C GLY A 354 -15.58 7.29 -12.76
N PHE A 355 -16.63 6.82 -13.44
CA PHE A 355 -17.32 5.57 -13.10
C PHE A 355 -16.93 4.43 -14.06
N SER A 356 -15.63 4.16 -14.20
CA SER A 356 -15.10 3.25 -15.24
C SER A 356 -15.67 1.83 -15.13
N ASP A 357 -15.75 1.28 -13.92
CA ASP A 357 -16.32 -0.05 -13.66
C ASP A 357 -17.86 -0.08 -13.75
N ALA A 358 -18.53 1.08 -13.81
CA ALA A 358 -19.97 1.19 -14.04
C ALA A 358 -20.31 1.47 -15.51
N GLN A 359 -19.37 1.31 -16.44
CA GLN A 359 -19.67 1.51 -17.86
C GLN A 359 -20.76 0.55 -18.33
N THR A 360 -21.78 1.08 -19.02
CA THR A 360 -22.91 0.29 -19.50
C THR A 360 -22.73 -0.14 -20.95
N SER A 361 -23.26 -1.32 -21.29
CA SER A 361 -23.24 -1.84 -22.66
C SER A 361 -24.51 -1.43 -23.41
N TYR A 362 -24.37 -0.95 -24.65
CA TYR A 362 -25.50 -0.56 -25.48
C TYR A 362 -25.90 -1.67 -26.45
N ASN A 363 -27.14 -2.15 -26.35
CA ASN A 363 -27.70 -3.10 -27.30
C ASN A 363 -28.45 -2.36 -28.42
N ILE A 364 -27.86 -2.34 -29.61
CA ILE A 364 -28.43 -1.66 -30.79
C ILE A 364 -29.75 -2.26 -31.28
N ASN A 365 -30.00 -3.54 -31.03
CA ASN A 365 -31.21 -4.22 -31.52
C ASN A 365 -32.42 -3.91 -30.65
N THR A 366 -32.21 -3.74 -29.34
CA THR A 366 -33.27 -3.41 -28.38
C THR A 366 -33.31 -1.92 -28.03
N SER A 367 -32.29 -1.15 -28.40
CA SER A 367 -32.08 0.25 -28.03
C SER A 367 -32.08 0.45 -26.52
N THR A 368 -31.42 -0.45 -25.79
CA THR A 368 -31.36 -0.43 -24.32
C THR A 368 -29.94 -0.50 -23.82
N TRP A 369 -29.68 0.18 -22.71
CA TRP A 369 -28.48 0.00 -21.89
C TRP A 369 -28.62 -1.24 -21.02
N GLY A 370 -27.50 -1.94 -20.83
CA GLY A 370 -27.42 -3.12 -20.01
C GLY A 370 -26.08 -3.24 -19.31
N LEU A 371 -25.95 -4.34 -18.58
CA LEU A 371 -24.75 -4.67 -17.82
C LEU A 371 -23.53 -4.80 -18.74
N SER A 372 -22.40 -4.23 -18.32
CA SER A 372 -21.06 -4.57 -18.83
C SER A 372 -20.24 -5.06 -17.66
N ILE A 373 -19.89 -6.35 -17.62
CA ILE A 373 -19.12 -6.91 -16.50
C ILE A 373 -17.67 -6.46 -16.64
N SER A 374 -17.12 -5.79 -15.62
CA SER A 374 -15.70 -5.39 -15.60
C SER A 374 -14.79 -6.62 -15.74
N SER A 375 -13.84 -6.55 -16.67
CA SER A 375 -12.98 -7.70 -17.02
C SER A 375 -12.10 -8.11 -15.86
N PHE A 376 -11.49 -7.17 -15.14
CA PHE A 376 -10.59 -7.47 -14.01
C PHE A 376 -11.27 -8.27 -12.92
N GLY A 377 -12.46 -7.85 -12.52
CA GLY A 377 -13.22 -8.54 -11.48
C GLY A 377 -13.90 -9.81 -11.98
N GLY A 378 -14.40 -9.81 -13.22
CA GLY A 378 -14.99 -11.00 -13.84
C GLY A 378 -13.96 -12.12 -14.00
N GLU A 379 -12.78 -11.80 -14.51
CA GLU A 379 -11.65 -12.73 -14.67
C GLU A 379 -11.18 -13.31 -13.35
N TRP A 380 -11.02 -12.45 -12.34
CA TRP A 380 -10.64 -12.88 -11.00
C TRP A 380 -11.68 -13.80 -10.35
N ALA A 381 -12.96 -13.43 -10.42
CA ALA A 381 -14.04 -14.19 -9.77
C ALA A 381 -14.25 -15.57 -10.40
N ALA A 382 -14.12 -15.68 -11.72
CA ALA A 382 -14.36 -16.93 -12.44
C ALA A 382 -13.09 -17.72 -12.80
N ASN A 383 -11.89 -17.22 -12.50
CA ASN A 383 -10.62 -17.69 -13.06
C ASN A 383 -10.69 -17.80 -14.61
N GLY A 384 -11.25 -16.76 -15.22
CA GLY A 384 -11.65 -16.71 -16.64
C GLY A 384 -12.89 -15.85 -16.82
N THR A 385 -13.52 -15.86 -18.00
CA THR A 385 -14.63 -14.92 -18.26
C THR A 385 -15.89 -15.23 -17.44
N LEU A 386 -16.29 -14.29 -16.56
CA LEU A 386 -17.60 -14.32 -15.90
C LEU A 386 -18.69 -13.82 -16.86
N SER A 387 -19.60 -14.71 -17.26
CA SER A 387 -20.59 -14.43 -18.32
C SER A 387 -21.91 -13.85 -17.82
N SER A 388 -22.22 -13.94 -16.53
CA SER A 388 -23.43 -13.39 -15.92
C SER A 388 -23.20 -13.08 -14.45
N LEU A 389 -23.93 -12.08 -13.94
CA LEU A 389 -24.03 -11.78 -12.51
C LEU A 389 -25.32 -12.35 -11.89
N ASP A 390 -26.08 -13.21 -12.57
CA ASP A 390 -27.30 -13.80 -12.03
C ASP A 390 -27.05 -14.50 -10.67
N GLY A 391 -27.88 -14.17 -9.68
CA GLY A 391 -27.70 -14.67 -8.31
C GLY A 391 -26.54 -14.05 -7.51
N VAL A 392 -25.66 -13.25 -8.13
CA VAL A 392 -24.60 -12.51 -7.42
C VAL A 392 -25.20 -11.33 -6.66
N THR A 393 -24.82 -11.22 -5.39
CA THR A 393 -25.24 -10.21 -4.41
C THR A 393 -24.02 -9.53 -3.77
N TYR A 394 -24.23 -8.47 -2.99
CA TYR A 394 -23.16 -7.82 -2.21
C TYR A 394 -22.45 -8.79 -1.25
N ASP A 395 -23.20 -9.73 -0.67
CA ASP A 395 -22.65 -10.76 0.21
C ASP A 395 -21.70 -11.69 -0.56
N ASN A 396 -22.02 -12.03 -1.81
CA ASN A 396 -21.12 -12.85 -2.63
C ASN A 396 -19.81 -12.11 -2.95
N LEU A 397 -19.88 -10.81 -3.26
CA LEU A 397 -18.67 -10.01 -3.47
C LEU A 397 -17.81 -9.99 -2.20
N ARG A 398 -18.38 -9.68 -1.04
CA ARG A 398 -17.66 -9.74 0.26
C ARG A 398 -17.02 -11.11 0.49
N ASP A 399 -17.75 -12.20 0.23
CA ASP A 399 -17.24 -13.55 0.44
C ASP A 399 -16.09 -13.90 -0.53
N TRP A 400 -16.15 -13.43 -1.77
CA TRP A 400 -15.05 -13.57 -2.74
C TRP A 400 -13.82 -12.74 -2.35
N MET A 401 -14.02 -11.53 -1.83
CA MET A 401 -12.96 -10.71 -1.25
C MET A 401 -12.25 -11.45 -0.10
N GLN A 402 -13.02 -12.05 0.82
CA GLN A 402 -12.48 -12.85 1.93
C GLN A 402 -11.75 -14.10 1.45
N LEU A 403 -12.27 -14.76 0.41
CA LEU A 403 -11.61 -15.92 -0.18
C LEU A 403 -10.27 -15.55 -0.82
N GLY A 404 -10.23 -14.45 -1.59
CA GLY A 404 -9.02 -13.92 -2.21
C GLY A 404 -7.98 -13.51 -1.17
N TRP A 405 -8.44 -12.91 -0.07
CA TRP A 405 -7.60 -12.62 1.09
C TRP A 405 -6.96 -13.89 1.67
N GLN A 406 -7.78 -14.84 2.10
CA GLN A 406 -7.31 -16.05 2.78
C GLN A 406 -6.38 -16.90 1.91
N ARG A 407 -6.58 -16.90 0.59
CA ARG A 407 -5.82 -17.74 -0.33
C ARG A 407 -4.49 -17.13 -0.74
N TYR A 408 -4.39 -15.81 -0.78
CA TYR A 408 -3.26 -15.09 -1.40
C TYR A 408 -2.59 -14.06 -0.49
N GLU A 409 -2.79 -14.18 0.82
CA GLU A 409 -2.27 -13.25 1.83
C GLU A 409 -0.76 -13.03 1.76
N ASP A 410 0.00 -14.10 1.61
CA ASP A 410 1.46 -14.07 1.63
C ASP A 410 2.10 -13.55 0.34
N VAL A 411 1.32 -13.46 -0.74
CA VAL A 411 1.83 -13.23 -2.11
C VAL A 411 1.24 -12.00 -2.80
N LEU A 412 -0.08 -11.80 -2.80
CA LEU A 412 -0.73 -10.73 -3.57
C LEU A 412 -1.28 -9.60 -2.70
N GLN A 413 -1.66 -9.88 -1.45
CA GLN A 413 -2.37 -8.88 -0.64
C GLN A 413 -1.50 -7.65 -0.35
N THR A 414 -0.19 -7.84 -0.18
CA THR A 414 0.82 -6.76 -0.09
C THR A 414 0.48 -5.73 1.00
N THR A 415 0.03 -6.22 2.15
CA THR A 415 -0.54 -5.41 3.23
C THR A 415 0.25 -5.49 4.53
N TRP A 416 1.47 -6.04 4.47
CA TRP A 416 2.34 -6.19 5.63
C TRP A 416 2.90 -4.83 6.08
N PRO A 417 2.50 -4.30 7.25
CA PRO A 417 2.78 -2.91 7.61
C PRO A 417 4.12 -2.71 8.33
N ASP A 418 4.71 -3.77 8.90
CA ASP A 418 6.06 -3.70 9.50
C ASP A 418 7.12 -3.89 8.42
N VAL A 419 7.65 -2.77 7.94
CA VAL A 419 8.72 -2.73 6.92
C VAL A 419 10.03 -2.20 7.53
N SER A 420 10.31 -2.58 8.78
CA SER A 420 11.50 -2.12 9.52
C SER A 420 12.81 -2.41 8.78
N GLU A 421 12.95 -3.56 8.08
CA GLU A 421 14.15 -3.87 7.30
C GLU A 421 14.45 -2.81 6.23
N PHE A 422 13.43 -2.40 5.46
CA PHE A 422 13.58 -1.37 4.45
C PHE A 422 13.97 -0.01 5.06
N ARG A 423 13.28 0.39 6.15
CA ARG A 423 13.59 1.63 6.89
C ARG A 423 15.02 1.62 7.42
N ASP A 424 15.43 0.54 8.07
CA ASP A 424 16.72 0.43 8.76
C ASP A 424 17.90 0.39 7.78
N ASN A 425 17.66 -0.05 6.54
CA ASN A 425 18.61 0.08 5.43
C ASN A 425 18.65 1.49 4.82
N GLY A 426 17.90 2.43 5.36
CA GLY A 426 17.88 3.83 4.92
C GLY A 426 16.97 4.07 3.72
N GLY A 427 16.11 3.12 3.36
CA GLY A 427 15.21 3.22 2.22
C GLY A 427 14.24 4.40 2.30
N LYS A 428 13.76 4.86 1.14
CA LYS A 428 12.75 5.93 1.02
C LYS A 428 11.60 5.49 0.12
N VAL A 429 10.35 5.64 0.55
CA VAL A 429 9.17 5.36 -0.26
C VAL A 429 8.38 6.65 -0.53
N LEU A 430 8.11 6.87 -1.82
CA LEU A 430 7.21 7.90 -2.30
C LEU A 430 6.00 7.21 -2.93
N THR A 431 4.86 7.25 -2.25
CA THR A 431 3.58 6.82 -2.82
C THR A 431 2.84 8.05 -3.32
N PHE A 432 2.27 7.96 -4.52
CA PHE A 432 1.33 8.96 -5.00
C PHE A 432 0.06 8.27 -5.51
N HIS A 433 -1.09 8.91 -5.43
CA HIS A 433 -2.36 8.33 -5.88
C HIS A 433 -3.23 9.43 -6.47
N GLY A 434 -3.79 9.22 -7.67
CA GLY A 434 -4.80 10.13 -8.22
C GLY A 434 -5.98 10.24 -7.26
N GLU A 435 -6.33 11.46 -6.85
CA GLU A 435 -7.45 11.64 -5.92
C GLU A 435 -8.79 11.32 -6.61
N SER A 436 -8.84 11.50 -7.94
CA SER A 436 -9.96 11.12 -8.79
C SER A 436 -9.69 9.82 -9.57
N ASP A 437 -8.90 8.91 -9.00
CA ASP A 437 -8.64 7.58 -9.57
C ASP A 437 -9.96 6.81 -9.68
N ASP A 438 -10.29 6.38 -10.89
CA ASP A 438 -11.51 5.71 -11.30
C ASP A 438 -11.36 4.19 -11.39
N SER A 439 -10.23 3.65 -10.93
CA SER A 439 -9.93 2.21 -10.97
C SER A 439 -9.53 1.66 -9.60
N ILE A 440 -8.59 2.31 -8.92
CA ILE A 440 -8.13 1.93 -7.58
C ILE A 440 -8.53 3.05 -6.62
N PRO A 441 -9.29 2.77 -5.56
CA PRO A 441 -9.65 3.80 -4.60
C PRO A 441 -8.43 4.41 -3.90
N ALA A 442 -8.28 5.74 -3.98
CA ALA A 442 -7.22 6.48 -3.27
C ALA A 442 -7.20 6.21 -1.76
N GLY A 443 -8.39 5.97 -1.17
CA GLY A 443 -8.54 5.58 0.23
C GLY A 443 -7.78 4.30 0.60
N SER A 444 -7.47 3.43 -0.37
CA SER A 444 -6.68 2.21 -0.15
C SER A 444 -5.25 2.53 0.23
N SER A 445 -4.66 3.54 -0.42
CA SER A 445 -3.31 4.01 -0.09
C SER A 445 -3.26 4.74 1.23
N VAL A 446 -4.26 5.57 1.54
CA VAL A 446 -4.37 6.21 2.87
C VAL A 446 -4.46 5.15 3.95
N HIS A 447 -5.35 4.17 3.79
CA HIS A 447 -5.53 3.11 4.76
C HIS A 447 -4.25 2.28 5.01
N TYR A 448 -3.49 1.96 3.96
CA TYR A 448 -2.20 1.28 4.12
C TYR A 448 -1.13 2.18 4.76
N HIS A 449 -1.05 3.46 4.37
CA HIS A 449 -0.15 4.43 5.00
C HIS A 449 -0.39 4.53 6.51
N GLU A 450 -1.65 4.67 6.92
CA GLU A 450 -2.04 4.72 8.33
C GLU A 450 -1.78 3.40 9.06
N SER A 451 -1.89 2.27 8.37
CA SER A 451 -1.53 0.95 8.92
C SER A 451 -0.03 0.86 9.24
N VAL A 452 0.83 1.32 8.30
CA VAL A 452 2.28 1.39 8.52
C VAL A 452 2.60 2.34 9.68
N ARG A 453 1.98 3.54 9.71
CA ARG A 453 2.16 4.51 10.80
C ARG A 453 1.83 3.89 12.16
N GLY A 454 0.64 3.29 12.27
CA GLY A 454 0.14 2.72 13.52
C GLY A 454 0.96 1.53 14.03
N ILE A 455 1.50 0.70 13.12
CA ILE A 455 2.28 -0.49 13.49
C ILE A 455 3.75 -0.17 13.75
N MET A 456 4.36 0.73 12.98
CA MET A 456 5.79 1.07 13.16
C MET A 456 6.02 2.08 14.28
N TYR A 457 4.99 2.84 14.68
CA TYR A 457 5.09 3.88 15.71
C TYR A 457 3.92 3.84 16.72
N PRO A 458 3.62 2.68 17.35
CA PRO A 458 2.43 2.51 18.19
C PRO A 458 2.44 3.36 19.47
N GLU A 459 3.64 3.73 19.95
CA GLU A 459 3.84 4.50 21.19
C GLU A 459 3.78 6.03 20.98
N LEU A 460 3.75 6.48 19.73
CA LEU A 460 3.75 7.91 19.39
C LEU A 460 2.32 8.42 19.18
N ASP A 461 2.08 9.69 19.53
CA ASP A 461 0.85 10.35 19.14
C ASP A 461 0.78 10.57 17.61
N PHE A 462 -0.37 11.03 17.12
CA PHE A 462 -0.61 11.18 15.68
C PHE A 462 0.42 12.08 14.99
N ASN A 463 0.79 13.21 15.58
CA ASN A 463 1.73 14.15 14.96
C ASN A 463 3.15 13.58 14.97
N ALA A 464 3.61 13.07 16.11
CA ALA A 464 4.95 12.50 16.24
C ALA A 464 5.12 11.25 15.37
N SER A 465 4.09 10.39 15.28
CA SER A 465 4.13 9.21 14.40
C SER A 465 4.09 9.59 12.92
N THR A 466 3.35 10.63 12.54
CA THR A 466 3.32 11.14 11.16
C THR A 466 4.67 11.73 10.77
N ASP A 467 5.29 12.52 11.64
CA ASP A 467 6.63 13.08 11.41
C ASP A 467 7.67 11.97 11.28
N ALA A 468 7.65 10.99 12.19
CA ALA A 468 8.59 9.87 12.18
C ALA A 468 8.43 8.98 10.93
N LEU A 469 7.20 8.73 10.49
CA LEU A 469 6.93 8.03 9.23
C LEU A 469 7.43 8.85 8.03
N GLY A 470 7.15 10.16 8.04
CA GLY A 470 7.51 11.11 6.98
C GLY A 470 9.02 11.31 6.77
N GLU A 471 9.88 10.78 7.65
CA GLU A 471 11.33 10.74 7.42
C GLU A 471 11.73 9.77 6.30
N TRP A 472 10.89 8.77 6.01
CA TRP A 472 11.20 7.74 5.02
C TRP A 472 10.03 7.26 4.16
N TYR A 473 8.78 7.40 4.59
CA TYR A 473 7.60 7.07 3.78
C TYR A 473 6.67 8.29 3.71
N ARG A 474 6.39 8.76 2.49
CA ARG A 474 5.43 9.84 2.21
C ARG A 474 4.38 9.41 1.20
N LEU A 475 3.14 9.80 1.46
CA LEU A 475 1.99 9.66 0.56
C LEU A 475 1.55 11.03 0.03
N PHE A 476 1.29 11.12 -1.27
CA PHE A 476 0.78 12.32 -1.95
C PHE A 476 -0.51 11.98 -2.71
N LEU A 477 -1.62 12.60 -2.33
CA LEU A 477 -2.88 12.50 -3.07
C LEU A 477 -2.87 13.59 -4.16
N VAL A 478 -2.95 13.20 -5.43
CA VAL A 478 -2.77 14.08 -6.59
C VAL A 478 -4.13 14.66 -6.98
N PRO A 479 -4.38 15.97 -6.78
CA PRO A 479 -5.66 16.61 -7.10
C PRO A 479 -6.12 16.36 -8.53
N GLY A 480 -7.37 15.97 -8.70
CA GLY A 480 -8.02 15.72 -9.98
C GLY A 480 -7.44 14.61 -10.87
N ALA A 481 -6.24 14.08 -10.60
CA ALA A 481 -5.62 13.04 -11.42
C ALA A 481 -6.42 11.73 -11.37
N ALA A 482 -6.45 11.04 -12.51
CA ALA A 482 -7.13 9.76 -12.70
C ALA A 482 -6.17 8.60 -12.41
N HIS A 483 -6.54 7.38 -12.81
CA HIS A 483 -5.70 6.21 -12.62
C HIS A 483 -4.37 6.33 -13.36
N CYS A 484 -3.27 6.49 -12.59
CA CYS A 484 -1.89 6.57 -13.08
C CYS A 484 -1.64 7.61 -14.19
N SER A 485 -2.51 8.62 -14.34
CA SER A 485 -2.46 9.57 -15.44
C SER A 485 -3.16 10.90 -15.11
N PRO A 486 -2.90 11.97 -15.88
CA PRO A 486 -3.74 13.16 -15.85
C PRO A 486 -5.19 12.83 -16.26
N ASN A 487 -6.16 13.58 -15.74
CA ASN A 487 -7.57 13.33 -15.97
C ASN A 487 -8.15 14.26 -17.05
N SER A 488 -8.82 13.69 -18.06
CA SER A 488 -9.46 14.48 -19.12
C SER A 488 -10.69 15.28 -18.64
N ASP A 489 -11.33 14.84 -17.56
CA ASP A 489 -12.49 15.48 -16.95
C ASP A 489 -12.07 16.65 -16.05
N GLN A 490 -10.81 16.66 -15.59
CA GLN A 490 -10.20 17.72 -14.78
C GLN A 490 -8.84 18.12 -15.40
N PRO A 491 -8.85 18.67 -16.62
CA PRO A 491 -7.65 18.81 -17.45
C PRO A 491 -6.62 19.83 -16.93
N ASN A 492 -7.00 20.65 -15.96
CA ASN A 492 -6.11 21.59 -15.30
C ASN A 492 -5.37 20.94 -14.11
N GLY A 493 -5.71 19.69 -13.78
CA GLY A 493 -5.11 18.93 -12.69
C GLY A 493 -3.61 18.66 -12.91
N PRO A 494 -2.79 18.74 -11.85
CA PRO A 494 -1.36 18.50 -11.96
C PRO A 494 -1.05 17.00 -11.99
N PHE A 495 0.10 16.62 -12.57
CA PHE A 495 0.64 15.27 -12.47
C PHE A 495 2.15 15.27 -12.17
N PRO A 496 2.64 14.43 -11.25
CA PRO A 496 4.04 14.47 -10.79
C PRO A 496 4.99 13.69 -11.72
N GLN A 497 5.22 14.23 -12.93
CA GLN A 497 6.01 13.58 -13.99
C GLN A 497 7.46 13.26 -13.61
N THR A 498 8.04 13.99 -12.66
CA THR A 498 9.47 13.90 -12.31
C THR A 498 9.73 13.24 -10.96
N ASN A 499 8.83 12.36 -10.51
CA ASN A 499 8.93 11.66 -9.23
C ASN A 499 10.29 10.99 -8.99
N LEU A 500 10.89 10.36 -10.01
CA LEU A 500 12.20 9.72 -9.86
C LEU A 500 13.30 10.73 -9.53
N ALA A 501 13.27 11.93 -10.09
CA ALA A 501 14.22 12.98 -9.73
C ALA A 501 14.07 13.40 -8.26
N VAL A 502 12.83 13.55 -7.79
CA VAL A 502 12.52 13.91 -6.40
C VAL A 502 13.00 12.83 -5.45
N LEU A 503 12.73 11.55 -5.76
CA LEU A 503 13.18 10.43 -4.93
C LEU A 503 14.71 10.30 -4.91
N ILE A 504 15.39 10.50 -6.06
CA ILE A 504 16.86 10.53 -6.14
C ILE A 504 17.42 11.61 -5.22
N ASP A 505 16.85 12.82 -5.24
CA ASP A 505 17.30 13.91 -4.36
C ASP A 505 17.03 13.61 -2.88
N TRP A 506 15.95 12.90 -2.56
CA TRP A 506 15.67 12.47 -1.19
C TRP A 506 16.68 11.42 -0.71
N VAL A 507 16.95 10.40 -1.52
CA VAL A 507 17.86 9.29 -1.19
C VAL A 507 19.32 9.73 -1.16
N GLU A 508 19.79 10.46 -2.18
CA GLU A 508 21.21 10.77 -2.36
C GLU A 508 21.63 12.09 -1.71
N LYS A 509 20.70 13.03 -1.54
CA LYS A 509 21.00 14.40 -1.07
C LYS A 509 20.23 14.79 0.19
N TRP A 510 19.41 13.90 0.74
CA TRP A 510 18.60 14.15 1.94
C TRP A 510 17.62 15.32 1.77
N VAL A 511 17.20 15.60 0.54
CA VAL A 511 16.20 16.65 0.26
C VAL A 511 14.81 16.04 0.43
N VAL A 512 14.26 16.20 1.63
CA VAL A 512 12.94 15.65 1.99
C VAL A 512 11.83 16.36 1.18
N PRO A 513 10.96 15.63 0.45
CA PRO A 513 9.87 16.24 -0.28
C PRO A 513 8.72 16.63 0.68
N VAL A 514 8.77 17.86 1.20
CA VAL A 514 7.68 18.43 2.03
C VAL A 514 6.39 18.58 1.21
N THR A 515 6.56 18.95 -0.06
CA THR A 515 5.52 18.94 -1.10
C THR A 515 6.08 18.19 -2.30
N LEU A 516 5.22 17.56 -3.09
CA LEU A 516 5.63 16.96 -4.35
C LEU A 516 5.46 17.95 -5.50
N ASN A 517 6.52 18.16 -6.27
CA ASN A 517 6.46 18.98 -7.47
C ASN A 517 5.65 18.26 -8.55
N ALA A 518 4.70 18.97 -9.13
CA ALA A 518 3.89 18.47 -10.23
C ALA A 518 3.68 19.56 -11.27
N THR A 519 3.24 19.15 -12.47
CA THR A 519 3.00 20.07 -13.57
C THR A 519 1.66 19.71 -14.21
N ALA A 520 0.84 20.70 -14.56
CA ALA A 520 -0.31 20.44 -15.40
C ALA A 520 0.16 19.99 -16.79
N LEU A 521 -0.27 18.80 -17.23
CA LEU A 521 0.22 18.18 -18.47
C LEU A 521 -0.73 18.40 -19.65
N GLN A 522 -1.93 18.97 -19.41
CA GLN A 522 -3.00 19.12 -20.39
C GLN A 522 -3.51 20.57 -20.51
N ARG A 523 -4.13 20.86 -21.67
CA ARG A 523 -4.88 22.08 -22.00
C ARG A 523 -4.19 23.42 -21.67
N GLU A 524 -4.96 24.41 -21.21
CA GLU A 524 -4.58 25.83 -21.12
C GLU A 524 -3.51 26.07 -20.05
N ASN A 525 -3.51 25.25 -18.99
CA ASN A 525 -2.54 25.32 -17.90
C ASN A 525 -1.32 24.42 -18.15
N LYS A 526 -1.14 23.86 -19.35
CA LYS A 526 -0.01 22.97 -19.64
C LYS A 526 1.33 23.68 -19.37
N GLY A 527 2.09 23.13 -18.43
CA GLY A 527 3.37 23.69 -17.98
C GLY A 527 3.31 24.45 -16.66
N ASP A 528 2.12 24.69 -16.11
CA ASP A 528 1.95 25.34 -14.80
C ASP A 528 2.46 24.41 -13.69
N ASN A 529 3.23 24.97 -12.76
CA ASN A 529 3.77 24.24 -11.63
C ASN A 529 2.73 24.16 -10.51
N ALA A 530 2.58 22.98 -9.93
CA ALA A 530 1.78 22.73 -8.73
C ALA A 530 2.64 22.09 -7.65
N ARG A 531 2.16 22.20 -6.41
CA ARG A 531 2.75 21.56 -5.23
C ARG A 531 1.69 20.71 -4.57
N ILE A 532 1.93 19.42 -4.49
CA ILE A 532 1.00 18.47 -3.87
C ILE A 532 1.39 18.31 -2.41
N CYS A 533 0.42 18.45 -1.51
CA CYS A 533 0.62 18.30 -0.08
C CYS A 533 0.90 16.84 0.28
N ALA A 534 1.83 16.62 1.21
CA ALA A 534 2.01 15.31 1.82
C ALA A 534 0.83 15.03 2.77
N TRP A 535 0.24 13.83 2.65
CA TRP A 535 -0.76 13.34 3.59
C TRP A 535 -0.18 13.35 5.03
N PRO A 536 -0.95 13.77 6.05
CA PRO A 536 -2.39 14.06 6.06
C PRO A 536 -2.77 15.51 5.74
N LEU A 537 -1.82 16.37 5.36
CA LEU A 537 -2.14 17.74 5.01
C LEU A 537 -2.82 17.81 3.64
N ARG A 538 -3.78 18.71 3.52
CA ARG A 538 -4.63 18.88 2.34
C ARG A 538 -4.51 20.29 1.79
N PRO A 539 -4.68 20.49 0.48
CA PRO A 539 -4.51 21.81 -0.11
C PRO A 539 -5.68 22.74 0.25
N LEU A 540 -5.38 24.02 0.49
CA LEU A 540 -6.35 25.08 0.67
C LEU A 540 -5.76 26.40 0.14
N TRP A 541 -6.49 27.07 -0.75
CA TRP A 541 -6.09 28.34 -1.33
C TRP A 541 -6.66 29.53 -0.57
N SER A 542 -5.83 30.54 -0.36
CA SER A 542 -6.23 31.83 0.19
C SER A 542 -5.47 32.93 -0.52
N GLU A 543 -6.17 33.95 -1.01
CA GLU A 543 -5.59 35.09 -1.74
C GLU A 543 -4.71 34.68 -2.95
N GLY A 544 -4.97 33.50 -3.54
CA GLY A 544 -4.23 32.97 -4.68
C GLY A 544 -2.98 32.15 -4.31
N GLU A 545 -2.68 31.97 -3.03
CA GLU A 545 -1.58 31.12 -2.55
C GLU A 545 -2.11 29.79 -1.99
N ILE A 546 -1.40 28.70 -2.28
CA ILE A 546 -1.70 27.36 -1.75
C ILE A 546 -1.04 27.15 -0.38
N GLY A 547 -1.85 26.75 0.61
CA GLY A 547 -1.40 26.20 1.88
C GLY A 547 -1.67 24.70 1.98
N CYS A 548 -0.84 23.99 2.75
CA CYS A 548 -1.12 22.62 3.16
C CYS A 548 -1.64 22.63 4.60
N VAL A 549 -2.93 22.36 4.78
CA VAL A 549 -3.65 22.50 6.06
C VAL A 549 -4.06 21.15 6.62
N TYR A 550 -4.14 21.07 7.95
CA TYR A 550 -4.74 19.93 8.65
C TYR A 550 -6.19 20.26 9.00
N ASP A 551 -7.08 19.29 8.79
CA ASP A 551 -8.50 19.38 9.10
C ASP A 551 -8.99 18.00 9.57
N GLN A 552 -9.48 17.91 10.80
CA GLN A 552 -9.85 16.62 11.40
C GLN A 552 -11.08 16.00 10.71
N GLU A 553 -12.10 16.80 10.40
CA GLU A 553 -13.33 16.29 9.77
C GLU A 553 -13.02 15.73 8.37
N SER A 554 -12.14 16.42 7.64
CA SER A 554 -11.54 15.95 6.40
C SER A 554 -10.81 14.61 6.56
N VAL A 555 -9.88 14.52 7.51
CA VAL A 555 -9.09 13.30 7.77
C VAL A 555 -10.00 12.12 8.12
N ASP A 556 -11.05 12.35 8.90
CA ASP A 556 -12.02 11.32 9.30
C ASP A 556 -12.74 10.69 8.09
N THR A 557 -12.93 11.42 6.98
CA THR A 557 -13.53 10.85 5.75
C THR A 557 -12.65 9.81 5.05
N TRP A 558 -11.35 9.78 5.37
CA TRP A 558 -10.39 8.82 4.81
C TRP A 558 -10.12 7.64 5.75
N MET A 559 -10.70 7.63 6.95
CA MET A 559 -10.52 6.59 7.95
C MET A 559 -11.66 5.57 7.83
N TYR A 560 -11.32 4.37 7.38
CA TYR A 560 -12.31 3.30 7.11
C TYR A 560 -12.23 2.18 8.14
N GLU A 561 -13.40 1.71 8.58
CA GLU A 561 -13.57 0.47 9.33
C GLU A 561 -14.25 -0.59 8.46
N PHE A 562 -13.57 -1.71 8.22
CA PHE A 562 -14.08 -2.82 7.40
C PHE A 562 -14.84 -3.85 8.25
N ASP A 563 -15.96 -3.44 8.83
CA ASP A 563 -16.68 -4.21 9.85
C ASP A 563 -17.50 -5.40 9.30
N ALA A 564 -17.58 -5.55 7.98
CA ALA A 564 -18.15 -6.74 7.33
C ALA A 564 -17.21 -7.96 7.39
N CYS A 565 -15.90 -7.74 7.61
CA CYS A 565 -14.89 -8.80 7.74
C CYS A 565 -14.61 -9.09 9.22
N LYS A 566 -14.71 -10.37 9.63
CA LYS A 566 -14.60 -10.76 11.05
C LYS A 566 -13.16 -10.96 11.57
N LEU A 567 -12.17 -10.97 10.69
CA LEU A 567 -10.78 -11.26 11.05
C LEU A 567 -10.00 -9.94 11.23
N PRO A 568 -9.52 -9.63 12.44
CA PRO A 568 -8.33 -8.81 12.61
C PRO A 568 -7.10 -9.72 12.46
N LEU A 569 -6.29 -9.53 11.42
CA LEU A 569 -4.98 -10.20 11.33
C LEU A 569 -3.95 -9.34 12.08
N TYR A 570 -3.66 -9.80 13.30
CA TYR A 570 -2.57 -9.37 14.20
C TYR A 570 -2.69 -7.97 14.83
N TRP A 571 -2.73 -7.97 16.16
CA TRP A 571 -2.62 -6.80 17.02
C TRP A 571 -1.26 -6.86 17.73
N VAL A 572 -0.55 -5.74 17.79
CA VAL A 572 0.76 -5.59 18.47
C VAL A 572 0.62 -4.60 19.63
N GLY A 573 0.25 -5.11 20.83
CA GLY A 573 0.40 -4.47 22.17
C GLY A 573 -0.43 -3.19 22.45
N GLU A 574 -0.92 -2.85 23.65
CA GLU A 574 -1.09 -3.50 24.97
C GLU A 574 -2.57 -3.36 25.44
N GLY A 575 -3.14 -4.42 26.06
CA GLY A 575 -4.25 -4.33 27.01
C GLY A 575 -5.71 -4.06 26.59
N LYS A 576 -6.18 -4.25 25.34
CA LYS A 576 -7.65 -4.18 25.06
C LYS A 576 -8.15 -5.29 24.13
N TRP A 577 -8.95 -6.19 24.70
CA TRP A 577 -9.89 -7.02 23.94
C TRP A 577 -11.22 -6.29 23.86
N GLU A 578 -11.78 -6.14 22.65
CA GLU A 578 -13.23 -6.17 22.48
C GLU A 578 -13.53 -6.53 21.02
N GLY A 579 -14.11 -7.72 20.84
CA GLY A 579 -14.74 -8.06 19.57
C GLY A 579 -16.05 -7.31 19.46
N GLY A 580 -16.30 -6.76 18.27
CA GLY A 580 -17.63 -6.51 17.71
C GLY A 580 -18.69 -5.92 18.64
N GLY A 581 -18.84 -4.61 18.59
CA GLY A 581 -20.12 -3.95 18.75
C GLY A 581 -20.45 -3.39 20.14
N ILE A 582 -20.74 -2.09 20.07
CA ILE A 582 -21.77 -1.32 20.78
C ILE A 582 -21.51 -0.78 22.20
N TRP A 583 -21.68 0.55 22.29
CA TRP A 583 -21.99 1.42 23.43
C TRP A 583 -20.86 1.87 24.36
N GLY A 584 -20.72 3.20 24.47
CA GLY A 584 -19.84 3.85 25.43
C GLY A 584 -20.21 3.60 26.89
N GLY A 585 -19.20 3.70 27.76
CA GLY A 585 -19.37 3.80 29.21
C GLY A 585 -18.34 3.00 30.03
N VAL A 586 -17.37 3.73 30.59
CA VAL A 586 -16.61 3.47 31.85
C VAL A 586 -16.12 2.02 32.10
N MET A 587 -14.79 1.83 32.02
CA MET A 587 -14.11 0.57 32.33
C MET A 587 -13.89 0.29 33.83
N GLY A 588 -14.03 -0.98 34.23
CA GLY A 588 -13.49 -1.56 35.46
C GLY A 588 -12.85 -2.91 35.16
N TRP A 589 -11.69 -3.20 35.76
CA TRP A 589 -10.84 -4.36 35.46
C TRP A 589 -11.31 -5.67 36.14
N VAL A 590 -11.13 -6.81 35.47
CA VAL A 590 -11.25 -8.17 36.02
C VAL A 590 -9.98 -8.95 35.69
N GLU A 591 -9.31 -9.51 36.70
CA GLU A 591 -8.17 -10.42 36.53
C GLU A 591 -8.60 -11.83 36.97
N VAL A 592 -8.30 -12.85 36.15
CA VAL A 592 -8.64 -14.25 36.42
C VAL A 592 -7.37 -15.05 36.71
N VAL A 593 -7.21 -15.51 37.95
CA VAL A 593 -6.20 -16.52 38.32
C VAL A 593 -6.89 -17.63 39.13
N GLY A 594 -6.80 -18.88 38.64
CA GLY A 594 -7.04 -20.07 39.48
C GLY A 594 -8.49 -20.45 39.82
N GLY A 595 -9.48 -20.21 38.96
CA GLY A 595 -10.77 -20.91 39.03
C GLY A 595 -11.77 -20.48 40.11
N VAL A 596 -11.64 -19.27 40.68
CA VAL A 596 -12.68 -18.65 41.54
C VAL A 596 -12.89 -17.19 41.10
N GLN A 597 -14.10 -16.84 40.65
CA GLN A 597 -14.47 -15.47 40.25
C GLN A 597 -14.73 -14.59 41.48
N THR A 598 -14.06 -13.43 41.56
CA THR A 598 -14.36 -12.38 42.55
C THR A 598 -14.59 -11.05 41.83
N TYR A 599 -15.70 -10.36 42.12
CA TYR A 599 -16.06 -9.07 41.51
C TYR A 599 -15.78 -7.91 42.48
N CYS A 600 -15.12 -6.84 42.01
CA CYS A 600 -15.04 -5.56 42.72
C CYS A 600 -15.67 -4.46 41.86
N ILE A 601 -16.71 -3.80 42.38
CA ILE A 601 -17.31 -2.60 41.78
C ILE A 601 -16.92 -1.40 42.64
N VAL A 602 -16.30 -0.39 42.05
CA VAL A 602 -15.95 0.87 42.74
C VAL A 602 -16.89 1.97 42.23
N HIS A 603 -17.74 2.50 43.12
CA HIS A 603 -18.41 3.79 42.91
C HIS A 603 -17.80 4.81 43.85
N HIS A 604 -17.57 6.02 43.35
CA HIS A 604 -17.10 7.23 44.05
C HIS A 604 -16.93 7.09 45.58
N GLY A 605 -15.67 6.91 46.03
CA GLY A 605 -15.25 7.28 47.38
C GLY A 605 -15.37 6.23 48.50
N SER A 606 -15.80 4.98 48.28
CA SER A 606 -15.61 3.91 49.29
C SER A 606 -15.67 2.50 48.67
N ALA A 607 -14.69 1.64 48.96
CA ALA A 607 -14.69 0.25 48.50
C ALA A 607 -15.45 -0.68 49.48
N LYS A 608 -16.31 -1.56 48.97
CA LYS A 608 -16.91 -2.70 49.70
C LYS A 608 -16.65 -3.99 48.94
N LEU A 609 -16.10 -4.99 49.64
CA LEU A 609 -15.85 -6.33 49.13
C LEU A 609 -17.10 -7.21 49.33
N LEU A 610 -17.58 -7.88 48.28
CA LEU A 610 -18.63 -8.92 48.37
C LEU A 610 -18.04 -10.24 47.87
N LEU A 611 -17.86 -11.19 48.78
CA LEU A 611 -17.50 -12.57 48.45
C LEU A 611 -18.78 -13.40 48.34
N ARG A 612 -18.99 -14.07 47.20
CA ARG A 612 -20.04 -15.09 47.06
C ARG A 612 -19.36 -16.46 47.06
N ASN A 613 -19.68 -17.28 48.06
CA ASN A 613 -19.19 -18.65 48.17
C ASN A 613 -20.30 -19.60 47.72
N ASP A 614 -20.07 -20.38 46.66
CA ASP A 614 -20.96 -21.46 46.24
C ASP A 614 -20.66 -22.70 47.09
N SER A 615 -21.22 -22.73 48.30
CA SER A 615 -21.45 -23.97 49.03
C SER A 615 -22.76 -23.86 49.81
N ARG A 616 -23.66 -24.81 49.53
CA ARG A 616 -24.91 -24.99 50.28
C ARG A 616 -24.57 -25.37 51.72
N GLN A 617 -24.78 -24.47 52.70
CA GLN A 617 -25.25 -24.77 54.06
C GLN A 617 -25.84 -23.51 54.74
N PRO A 618 -26.90 -23.63 55.56
CA PRO A 618 -27.65 -22.47 56.06
C PRO A 618 -27.14 -21.98 57.42
N GLY A 619 -26.73 -20.72 57.48
CA GLY A 619 -26.65 -19.95 58.72
C GLY A 619 -25.30 -19.31 59.02
N CYS A 620 -25.13 -18.05 58.63
CA CYS A 620 -24.42 -17.02 59.40
C CYS A 620 -24.68 -15.63 58.78
N LYS A 621 -25.01 -14.65 59.63
CA LYS A 621 -25.32 -13.25 59.26
C LYS A 621 -24.03 -12.43 59.16
N CYS A 622 -23.99 -11.49 58.22
CA CYS A 622 -22.89 -10.52 58.06
C CYS A 622 -22.74 -9.57 59.26
N GLY A 623 -21.51 -9.32 59.69
CA GLY A 623 -21.14 -8.26 60.63
C GLY A 623 -19.87 -7.51 60.18
N HIS A 624 -20.02 -6.18 60.05
CA HIS A 624 -19.04 -5.06 59.97
C HIS A 624 -17.66 -5.20 59.28
N LEU A 625 -17.45 -4.34 58.26
CA LEU A 625 -16.18 -4.07 57.56
C LEU A 625 -15.23 -3.16 58.36
N LEU A 626 -13.91 -3.40 58.24
CA LEU A 626 -12.82 -2.46 58.48
C LEU A 626 -12.02 -2.26 57.17
N ALA A 627 -11.68 -1.02 56.83
CA ALA A 627 -10.89 -0.66 55.65
C ALA A 627 -9.38 -0.71 55.96
N ILE A 628 -8.58 -1.30 55.08
CA ILE A 628 -7.12 -1.48 55.27
C ILE A 628 -6.34 -0.57 54.29
N PRO A 629 -5.39 0.28 54.75
CA PRO A 629 -4.58 1.15 53.89
C PRO A 629 -3.56 0.41 52.99
N GLN A 630 -3.24 0.98 51.82
CA GLN A 630 -2.36 0.44 50.76
C GLN A 630 -0.97 -0.03 51.25
N ALA A 631 -0.41 0.55 52.32
CA ALA A 631 0.87 0.14 52.88
C ALA A 631 0.85 -1.31 53.43
N ILE A 632 -0.31 -1.80 53.87
CA ILE A 632 -0.48 -3.18 54.36
C ILE A 632 -0.59 -4.16 53.20
N LEU A 633 -1.11 -3.72 52.05
CA LEU A 633 -1.20 -4.55 50.83
C LEU A 633 0.19 -4.91 50.29
N VAL A 634 1.13 -3.96 50.32
CA VAL A 634 2.54 -4.17 49.91
C VAL A 634 3.25 -5.14 50.86
N ILE A 635 2.98 -5.05 52.17
CA ILE A 635 3.55 -5.96 53.17
C ILE A 635 3.01 -7.39 52.98
N ILE A 636 1.71 -7.54 52.68
CA ILE A 636 1.11 -8.84 52.38
C ILE A 636 1.73 -9.46 51.12
N LEU A 637 1.94 -8.66 50.06
CA LEU A 637 2.55 -9.14 48.81
C LEU A 637 3.99 -9.65 49.03
N VAL A 638 4.81 -8.89 49.77
CA VAL A 638 6.20 -9.26 50.09
C VAL A 638 6.27 -10.52 50.97
N LEU A 639 5.36 -10.66 51.94
CA LEU A 639 5.28 -11.84 52.80
C LEU A 639 4.79 -13.08 52.03
N THR A 640 3.89 -12.92 51.06
CA THR A 640 3.38 -14.00 50.21
C THR A 640 4.46 -14.54 49.29
N ILE A 641 5.27 -13.64 48.71
CA ILE A 641 6.43 -14.00 47.88
C ILE A 641 7.52 -14.68 48.71
N LYS A 642 7.79 -14.20 49.94
CA LYS A 642 8.77 -14.83 50.86
C LYS A 642 8.32 -16.24 51.29
N HIS A 643 7.02 -16.45 51.52
CA HIS A 643 6.47 -17.77 51.87
C HIS A 643 6.55 -18.76 50.70
N TRP A 644 6.33 -18.29 49.47
CA TRP A 644 6.37 -19.13 48.28
C TRP A 644 7.81 -19.54 47.89
N CYS A 645 8.76 -18.59 47.90
CA CYS A 645 10.16 -18.87 47.54
C CYS A 645 10.93 -19.78 48.51
N CYS A 646 10.61 -19.78 49.81
CA CYS A 646 11.31 -20.65 50.77
C CYS A 646 10.54 -21.98 51.06
N ALA A 647 9.30 -22.16 50.57
CA ALA A 647 8.53 -23.41 50.70
C ALA A 647 8.82 -24.41 49.57
N GLU A 648 9.13 -23.95 48.37
CA GLU A 648 9.64 -24.80 47.28
C GLU A 648 11.17 -24.78 47.33
N LYS A 649 11.80 -25.86 47.82
CA LYS A 649 13.26 -25.99 47.92
C LYS A 649 13.93 -25.96 46.52
N ILE A 650 14.10 -24.77 45.95
CA ILE A 650 14.88 -24.53 44.74
C ILE A 650 16.37 -24.55 45.12
N PRO A 651 17.18 -25.49 44.62
CA PRO A 651 18.60 -25.55 44.97
C PRO A 651 19.35 -24.35 44.36
N GLY A 652 20.05 -23.58 45.19
CA GLY A 652 20.96 -22.50 44.74
C GLY A 652 20.49 -21.07 45.05
N VAL A 653 19.30 -20.87 45.63
CA VAL A 653 18.82 -19.55 46.07
C VAL A 653 18.99 -19.42 47.58
N SER A 654 19.82 -18.48 48.04
CA SER A 654 19.90 -18.11 49.46
C SER A 654 18.75 -17.16 49.80
N CYS A 655 17.93 -17.51 50.80
CA CYS A 655 16.83 -16.66 51.29
C CYS A 655 17.31 -15.41 52.09
N ASP A 656 18.62 -15.18 52.22
CA ASP A 656 19.18 -14.09 53.05
C ASP A 656 19.09 -12.68 52.43
N VAL A 657 18.66 -12.55 51.17
CA VAL A 657 18.58 -11.24 50.48
C VAL A 657 17.41 -10.37 50.98
N PHE A 658 16.38 -10.96 51.59
CA PHE A 658 15.17 -10.22 52.01
C PHE A 658 15.21 -9.64 53.43
N ASP A 659 16.26 -9.90 54.21
CA ASP A 659 16.40 -9.37 55.57
C ASP A 659 17.02 -7.97 55.63
N GLN A 660 17.35 -7.37 54.48
CA GLN A 660 17.93 -6.03 54.39
C GLN A 660 16.92 -4.88 54.21
N LEU A 661 15.62 -5.19 54.03
CA LEU A 661 14.57 -4.18 53.89
C LEU A 661 13.88 -3.91 55.24
N ARG A 662 14.55 -3.16 56.13
CA ARG A 662 13.88 -2.62 57.33
C ARG A 662 13.28 -1.25 57.03
N PRO A 663 11.99 -1.04 57.28
CA PRO A 663 11.37 0.26 57.06
C PRO A 663 11.79 1.26 58.16
N THR A 664 11.98 2.52 57.77
CA THR A 664 12.65 3.57 58.57
C THR A 664 11.71 4.47 59.36
N SER A 665 10.39 4.27 59.28
CA SER A 665 9.41 5.09 60.01
C SER A 665 8.85 4.37 61.25
N PRO A 666 8.56 5.09 62.35
CA PRO A 666 8.05 4.48 63.59
C PRO A 666 6.73 3.71 63.41
N ALA A 667 5.84 4.19 62.53
CA ALA A 667 4.56 3.55 62.24
C ALA A 667 4.70 2.22 61.47
N SER A 668 5.74 2.10 60.63
CA SER A 668 6.00 0.88 59.85
C SER A 668 6.76 -0.18 60.64
N GLN A 669 7.56 0.21 61.63
CA GLN A 669 8.21 -0.74 62.56
C GLN A 669 7.21 -1.40 63.52
N HIS A 670 6.17 -0.67 63.95
CA HIS A 670 5.13 -1.23 64.83
C HIS A 670 4.26 -2.28 64.12
N LEU A 671 3.92 -2.05 62.85
CA LEU A 671 3.18 -2.99 62.00
C LEU A 671 4.02 -4.23 61.62
N TYR A 672 5.33 -4.07 61.40
CA TYR A 672 6.25 -5.18 61.12
C TYR A 672 6.44 -6.11 62.33
N HIS A 673 6.40 -5.56 63.55
CA HIS A 673 6.47 -6.34 64.79
C HIS A 673 5.17 -7.12 65.05
N GLU A 674 3.99 -6.53 64.78
CA GLU A 674 2.70 -7.21 64.95
C GLU A 674 2.47 -8.31 63.89
N SER A 675 2.92 -8.12 62.64
CA SER A 675 2.78 -9.13 61.59
C SER A 675 3.64 -10.38 61.83
N ASN A 676 4.79 -10.25 62.48
CA ASN A 676 5.65 -11.39 62.86
C ASN A 676 5.10 -12.19 64.06
N ILE A 677 4.21 -11.60 64.86
CA ILE A 677 3.50 -12.32 65.93
C ILE A 677 2.35 -13.15 65.33
N ILE A 678 1.64 -12.59 64.34
CA ILE A 678 0.52 -13.27 63.66
C ILE A 678 1.00 -14.46 62.80
N SER A 679 2.16 -14.38 62.16
CA SER A 679 2.73 -15.51 61.41
C SER A 679 3.20 -16.67 62.32
N GLY A 680 3.58 -16.38 63.56
CA GLY A 680 3.92 -17.38 64.58
C GLY A 680 2.71 -18.16 65.10
N ASP A 681 1.54 -17.53 65.16
CA ASP A 681 0.31 -18.15 65.67
C ASP A 681 -0.48 -18.92 64.58
N VAL A 682 -0.37 -18.54 63.30
CA VAL A 682 -0.98 -19.30 62.18
C VAL A 682 -0.19 -20.58 61.87
N ALA A 683 1.08 -20.68 62.25
CA ALA A 683 1.85 -21.93 62.20
C ALA A 683 1.51 -22.94 63.33
N ARG A 684 0.58 -22.59 64.25
CA ARG A 684 0.09 -23.46 65.33
C ARG A 684 -1.38 -23.90 65.18
N LEU A 685 -2.03 -23.55 64.08
CA LEU A 685 -3.33 -24.09 63.67
C LEU A 685 -3.16 -24.75 62.28
N GLY A 686 -2.46 -25.89 62.30
CA GLY A 686 -2.49 -26.87 61.22
C GLY A 686 -3.65 -27.85 61.39
#